data_AF-A0A210VVZ8-F1
#
_entry.id   AF-A0A210VVZ8-F1
#
_cell.length_a   1.000
_cell.length_b   1.000
_cell.length_c   1.000
_cell.angle_alpha   90.00
_cell.angle_beta   90.00
_cell.angle_gamma   90.00
#
_symmetry.space_group_name_H-M   'P 1'
#
loop_
_entity.id
_entity.type
_entity.pdbx_description
1 polymer ?
#
loop_
_entity_poly.entity_id
_entity_poly.type
_entity_poly.pdbx_seq_one_letter_code
_entity_poly.pdbx_strand_id
1 'polypeptide(L)'
;MHIRSTHPLALALAASGLLTACGGSDSPAGSQAPRMQLSISATEDFAGSYGSVGAYEKVIGVLRGELDPADPKNAVIQDLALAPVNARGMVEYSTDFVMLKPKDMSKASGVLRYDAPNRGNILTMPNPTATPGDAVYLERGYVLLYSAWQGDVPKSTPARLTVTVPVARNKDGSSITGSYRTELVPAAAVPSMTLPGGVFNGTMIPYEPASLDNTQAGYSLTRRINETDARQPVPAGDWKFASCDAAANPFPGTPAATSVCLKGGFDPQYLYELVYVAKDPKVMGVGLAALRDTVSFFRAKAADADGKANPLAGRITHTIGQGTSQSGNAMKTFLHLGFNQALDGGKVFDGMYAHVAARQTNINTRFAVPGGGGGLRTDHTAFGQTAPRGLDKDYSDEVSGRQGGVMKRCEASNTCPKFFLGLSGTEFWQLQGSPVLTDANGLRDIAQPANARIYLLLRQHPARRRRRHGQHRLCAHAQCLSGRHRGALQRHVPRAVHRAGGLGGARHRAAGQPGAQAGRRHPGAARQAGLSRHEGPELERGRRADRHPRVPLPGAPQRLCAARLRPAVRAAGRKRHRHAAAAARHGQGLRHPRAPGRCGHRPHARRHPQRGGAGTAGHQHGVQLRGHAGHRGPVQPHGQLHSLPQDARGAAGGR
;
A
#
# COMPACT_ATOMS: atom_id res chain seq x y z
N MET A 1 -34.52 57.86 -22.08
CA MET A 1 -34.74 58.66 -20.85
C MET A 1 -34.02 57.92 -19.73
N HIS A 2 -32.89 58.40 -19.17
CA HIS A 2 -32.75 59.57 -18.26
C HIS A 2 -33.60 59.37 -16.98
N ILE A 3 -33.08 59.51 -15.75
CA ILE A 3 -31.99 60.37 -15.23
C ILE A 3 -31.05 59.64 -14.23
N ARG A 4 -29.82 60.14 -14.05
CA ARG A 4 -28.85 59.77 -12.97
C ARG A 4 -28.86 60.81 -11.85
N SER A 5 -28.54 60.39 -10.61
CA SER A 5 -27.85 61.21 -9.58
C SER A 5 -27.25 60.23 -8.56
N THR A 6 -25.96 60.11 -8.22
CA THR A 6 -24.83 61.03 -7.88
C THR A 6 -24.84 61.59 -6.45
N HIS A 7 -23.80 61.15 -5.70
CA HIS A 7 -23.19 61.59 -4.44
C HIS A 7 -23.15 63.14 -4.20
N PRO A 8 -22.72 63.71 -3.04
CA PRO A 8 -21.72 63.15 -2.10
C PRO A 8 -21.72 63.63 -0.62
N LEU A 9 -20.59 63.32 0.04
CA LEU A 9 -19.82 64.10 1.01
C LEU A 9 -19.84 63.67 2.50
N ALA A 10 -18.66 63.77 3.09
CA ALA A 10 -18.35 63.47 4.48
C ALA A 10 -18.06 64.76 5.26
N LEU A 11 -18.17 64.70 6.59
CA LEU A 11 -17.34 65.51 7.48
C LEU A 11 -17.14 64.77 8.82
N ALA A 12 -15.97 64.95 9.42
CA ALA A 12 -15.59 64.34 10.69
C ALA A 12 -15.71 65.34 11.84
N LEU A 13 -15.89 64.87 13.07
CA LEU A 13 -15.17 65.39 14.23
C LEU A 13 -15.20 64.42 15.42
N ALA A 14 -14.21 64.56 16.31
CA ALA A 14 -13.84 63.57 17.31
C ALA A 14 -14.52 63.79 18.67
N ALA A 15 -14.60 62.71 19.47
CA ALA A 15 -14.73 62.77 20.92
C ALA A 15 -13.83 61.70 21.55
N SER A 16 -12.77 62.13 22.22
CA SER A 16 -11.83 61.24 22.92
C SER A 16 -12.38 60.88 24.30
N GLY A 17 -12.43 59.58 24.62
CA GLY A 17 -12.76 59.09 25.97
C GLY A 17 -11.73 58.05 26.40
N LEU A 18 -10.89 58.38 27.38
CA LEU A 18 -9.95 57.43 27.95
C LEU A 18 -10.68 56.35 28.74
N LEU A 19 -10.39 55.08 28.45
CA LEU A 19 -10.60 53.99 29.39
C LEU A 19 -9.28 53.26 29.62
N THR A 20 -9.03 53.02 30.90
CA THR A 20 -7.76 52.59 31.49
C THR A 20 -7.36 51.17 31.10
N ALA A 21 -6.04 50.94 31.04
CA ALA A 21 -5.46 49.65 30.71
C ALA A 21 -5.75 48.57 31.77
N CYS A 22 -6.28 47.44 31.33
CA CYS A 22 -5.94 46.14 31.90
C CYS A 22 -5.08 45.40 30.86
N GLY A 23 -3.79 45.28 31.13
CA GLY A 23 -2.82 44.63 30.24
C GLY A 23 -2.98 43.11 30.24
N GLY A 24 -4.00 42.59 29.55
CA GLY A 24 -4.05 41.20 29.13
C GLY A 24 -3.25 41.02 27.85
N SER A 25 -1.95 40.73 27.96
CA SER A 25 -1.12 40.41 26.79
C SER A 25 -1.38 38.98 26.30
N ASP A 26 -2.60 38.72 25.82
CA ASP A 26 -2.91 37.55 24.98
C ASP A 26 -2.28 37.75 23.59
N SER A 27 -0.94 37.76 23.58
CA SER A 27 -0.19 37.45 22.36
C SER A 27 -0.65 36.07 21.91
N PRO A 28 -1.29 35.91 20.74
CA PRO A 28 -1.59 34.58 20.23
C PRO A 28 -0.27 33.83 20.14
N ALA A 29 -0.19 32.66 20.79
CA ALA A 29 1.04 31.87 20.85
C ALA A 29 1.54 31.66 19.42
N GLY A 30 2.61 32.36 19.05
CA GLY A 30 3.08 32.43 17.67
C GLY A 30 3.30 31.03 17.14
N SER A 31 2.60 30.66 16.06
CA SER A 31 2.55 29.28 15.57
C SER A 31 3.97 28.74 15.34
N GLN A 32 4.44 27.90 16.26
CA GLN A 32 5.80 27.40 16.19
C GLN A 32 5.92 26.47 14.99
N ALA A 33 6.91 26.69 14.13
CA ALA A 33 7.13 25.81 12.99
C ALA A 33 7.37 24.36 13.48
N PRO A 34 6.76 23.34 12.85
CA PRO A 34 7.04 21.94 13.17
C PRO A 34 8.53 21.62 12.98
N ARG A 35 9.12 20.91 13.94
CA ARG A 35 10.52 20.48 13.91
C ARG A 35 10.69 19.12 13.24
N MET A 36 11.89 18.90 12.73
CA MET A 36 12.40 17.63 12.24
C MET A 36 13.77 17.40 12.86
N GLN A 37 14.06 16.18 13.30
CA GLN A 37 15.34 15.76 13.89
C GLN A 37 15.85 14.49 13.21
N LEU A 38 17.12 14.47 12.82
CA LEU A 38 17.77 13.42 12.05
C LEU A 38 18.69 12.58 12.93
N SER A 39 18.31 11.34 13.20
CA SER A 39 19.25 10.32 13.69
C SER A 39 19.82 9.52 12.52
N ILE A 40 21.13 9.27 12.54
CA ILE A 40 21.81 8.33 11.64
C ILE A 40 22.43 7.29 12.55
N SER A 41 22.04 6.03 12.40
CA SER A 41 22.50 4.90 13.21
C SER A 41 23.65 4.14 12.55
N ALA A 42 23.73 4.18 11.22
CA ALA A 42 24.82 3.57 10.46
C ALA A 42 25.03 4.27 9.11
N THR A 43 26.28 4.33 8.67
CA THR A 43 26.67 4.59 7.29
C THR A 43 27.60 3.45 6.88
N GLU A 44 27.26 2.75 5.81
CA GLU A 44 27.96 1.54 5.35
C GLU A 44 28.32 1.66 3.88
N ASP A 45 29.46 1.10 3.46
CA ASP A 45 29.84 1.03 2.05
C ASP A 45 28.84 0.19 1.25
N PHE A 46 28.36 0.74 0.13
CA PHE A 46 27.58 -0.03 -0.83
C PHE A 46 28.54 -0.59 -1.90
N ALA A 47 28.76 -1.90 -1.86
CA ALA A 47 29.83 -2.57 -2.60
C ALA A 47 29.77 -2.34 -4.11
N GLY A 48 30.89 -1.91 -4.69
CA GLY A 48 31.05 -1.63 -6.12
C GLY A 48 31.53 -0.21 -6.41
N SER A 49 31.66 0.09 -7.69
CA SER A 49 31.99 1.43 -8.20
C SER A 49 31.23 1.63 -9.52
N TYR A 50 30.54 2.76 -9.65
CA TYR A 50 29.50 2.93 -10.67
C TYR A 50 29.85 4.06 -11.64
N GLY A 51 30.39 3.69 -12.80
CA GLY A 51 30.78 4.63 -13.86
C GLY A 51 31.71 5.75 -13.35
N SER A 52 31.45 6.98 -13.79
CA SER A 52 32.17 8.17 -13.32
C SER A 52 31.76 8.63 -11.90
N VAL A 53 30.59 8.19 -11.41
CA VAL A 53 30.06 8.54 -10.08
C VAL A 53 30.92 7.88 -8.98
N GLY A 54 31.31 6.63 -9.18
CA GLY A 54 32.20 5.90 -8.28
C GLY A 54 31.47 5.21 -7.13
N ALA A 55 32.02 5.31 -5.92
CA ALA A 55 31.54 4.58 -4.74
C ALA A 55 30.25 5.18 -4.14
N TYR A 56 29.39 4.30 -3.62
CA TYR A 56 28.16 4.64 -2.90
C TYR A 56 28.25 4.24 -1.43
N GLU A 57 27.38 4.84 -0.63
CA GLU A 57 27.14 4.45 0.75
C GLU A 57 25.64 4.32 1.05
N LYS A 58 25.34 3.43 1.99
CA LYS A 58 24.03 3.17 2.55
C LYS A 58 23.93 3.84 3.92
N VAL A 59 23.09 4.86 4.04
CA VAL A 59 22.78 5.55 5.30
C VAL A 59 21.51 4.96 5.88
N ILE A 60 21.53 4.57 7.16
CA ILE A 60 20.39 4.05 7.92
C ILE A 60 20.12 5.01 9.07
N GLY A 61 18.86 5.36 9.27
CA GLY A 61 18.50 6.33 10.31
C GLY A 61 17.02 6.44 10.60
N VAL A 62 16.69 7.45 11.39
CA VAL A 62 15.33 7.79 11.83
C VAL A 62 15.15 9.29 11.69
N LEU A 63 14.03 9.73 11.12
CA LEU A 63 13.56 11.10 11.24
C LEU A 63 12.43 11.15 12.28
N ARG A 64 12.61 11.98 13.31
CA ARG A 64 11.52 12.38 14.21
C ARG A 64 10.96 13.70 13.70
N GLY A 65 9.64 13.82 13.69
CA GLY A 65 8.97 14.99 13.13
C GLY A 65 7.69 15.32 13.86
N GLU A 66 7.19 16.51 13.55
CA GLU A 66 6.04 17.11 14.17
C GLU A 66 5.01 17.52 13.13
N LEU A 67 3.75 17.56 13.54
CA LEU A 67 2.63 18.09 12.78
C LEU A 67 1.85 19.07 13.64
N ASP A 68 1.66 20.29 13.14
CA ASP A 68 0.68 21.20 13.69
C ASP A 68 -0.73 20.67 13.33
N PRO A 69 -1.59 20.31 14.32
CA PRO A 69 -2.95 19.87 14.06
C PRO A 69 -3.87 20.97 13.51
N ALA A 70 -3.48 22.24 13.60
CA ALA A 70 -4.21 23.38 13.07
C ALA A 70 -3.79 23.79 11.63
N ASP A 71 -2.66 23.30 11.09
CA ASP A 71 -2.27 23.61 9.69
C ASP A 71 -3.33 23.04 8.72
N PRO A 72 -3.93 23.86 7.83
CA PRO A 72 -4.89 23.39 6.83
C PRO A 72 -4.39 22.24 5.94
N LYS A 73 -3.06 22.11 5.74
CA LYS A 73 -2.43 21.01 5.00
C LYS A 73 -2.42 19.68 5.76
N ASN A 74 -2.61 19.72 7.09
CA ASN A 74 -2.74 18.55 7.95
C ASN A 74 -4.21 18.24 8.29
N ALA A 75 -5.13 19.20 8.15
CA ALA A 75 -6.56 19.06 8.47
C ALA A 75 -7.30 17.92 7.73
N VAL A 76 -6.73 17.38 6.65
CA VAL A 76 -7.26 16.18 5.98
C VAL A 76 -7.04 14.89 6.79
N ILE A 77 -6.12 14.87 7.76
CA ILE A 77 -5.74 13.67 8.51
C ILE A 77 -6.85 13.31 9.52
N GLN A 78 -7.45 12.15 9.32
CA GLN A 78 -8.51 11.64 10.20
C GLN A 78 -8.00 11.48 11.63
N ASP A 79 -8.75 12.00 12.60
CA ASP A 79 -8.48 11.96 14.04
C ASP A 79 -7.20 12.71 14.51
N LEU A 80 -6.57 13.55 13.67
CA LEU A 80 -5.38 14.32 14.07
C LEU A 80 -5.64 15.27 15.25
N ALA A 81 -6.78 15.96 15.24
CA ALA A 81 -7.19 16.86 16.34
C ALA A 81 -7.59 16.11 17.64
N LEU A 82 -7.51 14.77 17.64
CA LEU A 82 -7.70 13.90 18.79
C LEU A 82 -6.40 13.16 19.19
N ALA A 83 -5.29 13.43 18.49
CA ALA A 83 -3.99 12.92 18.86
C ALA A 83 -3.44 13.65 20.11
N PRO A 84 -2.68 12.96 20.98
CA PRO A 84 -1.86 13.65 21.98
C PRO A 84 -0.86 14.60 21.30
N VAL A 85 -0.65 15.75 21.93
CA VAL A 85 0.32 16.77 21.53
C VAL A 85 1.41 16.91 22.59
N ASN A 86 2.61 17.28 22.17
CA ASN A 86 3.71 17.62 23.07
C ASN A 86 3.53 19.02 23.69
N ALA A 87 4.49 19.44 24.52
CA ALA A 87 4.47 20.75 25.21
C ALA A 87 4.46 21.97 24.26
N ARG A 88 4.65 21.78 22.95
CA ARG A 88 4.57 22.82 21.92
C ARG A 88 3.27 22.78 21.10
N GLY A 89 2.30 21.96 21.50
CA GLY A 89 1.04 21.76 20.78
C GLY A 89 1.17 20.92 19.51
N MET A 90 2.32 20.25 19.30
CA MET A 90 2.61 19.48 18.10
C MET A 90 2.31 18.00 18.27
N VAL A 91 1.78 17.37 17.23
CA VAL A 91 1.61 15.92 17.14
C VAL A 91 2.89 15.28 16.63
N GLU A 92 3.48 14.38 17.40
CA GLU A 92 4.79 13.76 17.09
C GLU A 92 4.68 12.46 16.28
N TYR A 93 5.68 12.21 15.44
CA TYR A 93 5.91 10.94 14.77
C TYR A 93 7.40 10.60 14.67
N SER A 94 7.70 9.34 14.35
CA SER A 94 9.07 8.88 14.14
C SER A 94 9.10 7.86 13.01
N THR A 95 9.84 8.10 11.94
CA THR A 95 9.95 7.19 10.77
C THR A 95 11.36 6.70 10.56
N ASP A 96 11.51 5.38 10.41
CA ASP A 96 12.74 4.77 9.89
C ASP A 96 12.99 5.20 8.43
N PHE A 97 14.26 5.32 8.05
CA PHE A 97 14.67 5.40 6.65
C PHE A 97 15.97 4.63 6.35
N VAL A 98 16.11 4.25 5.09
CA VAL A 98 17.36 3.79 4.46
C VAL A 98 17.56 4.61 3.19
N MET A 99 18.79 5.02 2.94
CA MET A 99 19.16 5.81 1.77
C MET A 99 20.41 5.23 1.11
N LEU A 100 20.44 5.11 -0.22
CA LEU A 100 21.70 4.96 -0.97
C LEU A 100 22.04 6.30 -1.63
N LYS A 101 23.28 6.78 -1.45
CA LYS A 101 23.78 7.99 -2.12
C LYS A 101 25.25 7.83 -2.56
N PRO A 102 25.72 8.61 -3.55
CA PRO A 102 27.15 8.73 -3.81
C PRO A 102 27.91 9.15 -2.53
N LYS A 103 29.10 8.59 -2.32
CA LYS A 103 30.02 9.10 -1.29
C LYS A 103 30.42 10.54 -1.61
N ASP A 104 30.90 10.74 -2.84
CA ASP A 104 31.13 12.06 -3.42
C ASP A 104 29.80 12.63 -3.95
N MET A 105 29.14 13.44 -3.11
CA MET A 105 27.90 14.10 -3.49
C MET A 105 28.05 15.12 -4.62
N SER A 106 29.27 15.57 -4.98
CA SER A 106 29.49 16.44 -6.14
C SER A 106 29.07 15.77 -7.46
N LYS A 107 29.03 14.43 -7.48
CA LYS A 107 28.65 13.58 -8.61
C LYS A 107 27.20 13.11 -8.58
N ALA A 108 26.40 13.52 -7.60
CA ALA A 108 24.97 13.26 -7.59
C ALA A 108 24.27 14.08 -8.70
N SER A 109 23.37 13.43 -9.45
CA SER A 109 22.56 14.00 -10.55
C SER A 109 21.52 15.04 -10.13
N GLY A 110 21.29 15.19 -8.82
CA GLY A 110 20.19 15.94 -8.27
C GLY A 110 18.83 15.24 -8.32
N VAL A 111 18.76 13.98 -8.76
CA VAL A 111 17.54 13.17 -8.65
C VAL A 111 17.55 12.39 -7.33
N LEU A 112 16.57 12.67 -6.48
CA LEU A 112 16.16 11.81 -5.36
C LEU A 112 14.96 10.97 -5.80
N ARG A 113 15.11 9.65 -5.73
CA ARG A 113 14.06 8.67 -5.97
C ARG A 113 13.62 8.06 -4.64
N TYR A 114 12.38 8.35 -4.24
CA TYR A 114 11.73 7.71 -3.10
C TYR A 114 10.97 6.47 -3.56
N ASP A 115 11.23 5.32 -2.95
CA ASP A 115 10.49 4.08 -3.20
C ASP A 115 9.78 3.63 -1.91
N ALA A 116 8.45 3.70 -1.91
CA ALA A 116 7.60 3.46 -0.76
C ALA A 116 7.67 1.98 -0.29
N PRO A 117 8.15 1.69 0.94
CA PRO A 117 8.20 0.33 1.47
C PRO A 117 6.83 -0.34 1.53
N ASN A 118 6.75 -1.63 1.20
CA ASN A 118 5.51 -2.39 1.23
C ASN A 118 5.42 -3.18 2.54
N ARG A 119 4.57 -2.72 3.48
CA ARG A 119 4.45 -3.23 4.86
C ARG A 119 5.79 -3.25 5.61
N GLY A 120 6.58 -2.20 5.38
CA GLY A 120 7.94 -2.01 5.89
C GLY A 120 9.05 -2.68 5.09
N ASN A 121 8.75 -3.48 4.07
CA ASN A 121 9.76 -4.16 3.26
C ASN A 121 10.19 -3.29 2.07
N ILE A 122 11.50 -3.13 1.88
CA ILE A 122 12.07 -2.52 0.68
C ILE A 122 12.00 -3.55 -0.47
N LEU A 123 11.25 -3.25 -1.54
CA LEU A 123 11.06 -4.17 -2.67
C LEU A 123 12.01 -3.90 -3.85
N THR A 124 12.72 -2.77 -3.83
CA THR A 124 13.42 -2.19 -4.98
C THR A 124 14.81 -1.65 -4.60
N MET A 125 15.45 -2.29 -3.60
CA MET A 125 16.88 -2.08 -3.32
C MET A 125 17.68 -2.59 -4.52
N PRO A 126 18.54 -1.78 -5.16
CA PRO A 126 19.42 -2.24 -6.22
C PRO A 126 20.24 -3.45 -5.78
N ASN A 127 20.38 -4.44 -6.64
CA ASN A 127 21.34 -5.51 -6.45
C ASN A 127 22.10 -5.76 -7.76
N PRO A 128 23.10 -4.92 -8.10
CA PRO A 128 23.89 -5.07 -9.34
C PRO A 128 24.55 -6.45 -9.52
N THR A 129 24.86 -7.15 -8.42
CA THR A 129 25.44 -8.49 -8.47
C THR A 129 24.44 -9.54 -8.98
N ALA A 130 23.17 -9.46 -8.56
CA ALA A 130 22.11 -10.38 -9.00
C ALA A 130 21.38 -9.90 -10.27
N THR A 131 21.29 -8.58 -10.45
CA THR A 131 20.60 -7.89 -11.55
C THR A 131 21.51 -6.76 -12.06
N PRO A 132 22.44 -7.03 -12.99
CA PRO A 132 23.41 -6.03 -13.47
C PRO A 132 22.78 -4.73 -13.97
N GLY A 133 21.56 -4.79 -14.53
CA GLY A 133 20.81 -3.62 -14.97
C GLY A 133 20.42 -2.63 -13.86
N ASP A 134 20.44 -3.03 -12.58
CA ASP A 134 20.19 -2.13 -11.45
C ASP A 134 21.30 -1.08 -11.26
N ALA A 135 22.50 -1.34 -11.78
CA ALA A 135 23.62 -0.39 -11.75
C ALA A 135 23.27 0.96 -12.41
N VAL A 136 22.33 0.97 -13.36
CA VAL A 136 21.95 2.17 -14.14
C VAL A 136 21.49 3.34 -13.26
N TYR A 137 20.92 3.10 -12.08
CA TYR A 137 20.55 4.18 -11.15
C TYR A 137 21.79 4.79 -10.49
N LEU A 138 22.76 3.94 -10.15
CA LEU A 138 23.97 4.31 -9.42
C LEU A 138 24.98 4.99 -10.35
N GLU A 139 25.14 4.47 -11.57
CA GLU A 139 25.93 5.06 -12.66
C GLU A 139 25.40 6.44 -13.09
N ARG A 140 24.09 6.68 -12.92
CA ARG A 140 23.46 7.98 -13.16
C ARG A 140 23.52 8.94 -11.97
N GLY A 141 24.11 8.57 -10.84
CA GLY A 141 24.22 9.47 -9.70
C GLY A 141 22.88 9.71 -8.98
N TYR A 142 21.96 8.74 -8.96
CA TYR A 142 20.67 8.90 -8.27
C TYR A 142 20.83 8.66 -6.76
N VAL A 143 20.15 9.47 -5.96
CA VAL A 143 19.92 9.13 -4.54
C VAL A 143 18.66 8.29 -4.45
N LEU A 144 18.71 7.16 -3.76
CA LEU A 144 17.57 6.28 -3.51
C LEU A 144 17.18 6.40 -2.04
N LEU A 145 15.90 6.64 -1.75
CA LEU A 145 15.38 6.81 -0.40
C LEU A 145 14.21 5.86 -0.16
N TYR A 146 14.23 5.18 0.97
CA TYR A 146 13.15 4.32 1.45
C TYR A 146 12.82 4.78 2.87
N SER A 147 11.63 5.34 3.10
CA SER A 147 11.17 5.71 4.45
C SER A 147 9.77 5.16 4.71
N ALA A 148 9.51 4.82 5.97
CA ALA A 148 8.24 4.25 6.37
C ALA A 148 7.07 5.26 6.30
N TRP A 149 5.87 4.72 6.09
CA TRP A 149 4.64 5.50 5.95
C TRP A 149 3.41 4.76 6.52
N GLN A 150 3.58 3.52 7.00
CA GLN A 150 2.51 2.64 7.46
C GLN A 150 2.77 2.24 8.93
N GLY A 151 1.94 2.71 9.88
CA GLY A 151 2.20 2.60 11.33
C GLY A 151 1.51 1.46 12.08
N ASP A 152 0.87 0.53 11.37
CA ASP A 152 0.48 -0.79 11.90
C ASP A 152 1.52 -1.88 11.57
N VAL A 153 2.65 -1.53 10.95
CA VAL A 153 3.76 -2.44 10.68
C VAL A 153 4.55 -2.70 11.98
N PRO A 154 4.65 -3.94 12.48
CA PRO A 154 5.52 -4.25 13.61
C PRO A 154 6.99 -4.32 13.17
N LYS A 155 7.91 -3.91 14.06
CA LYS A 155 9.37 -3.99 13.88
C LYS A 155 9.87 -5.44 14.05
N SER A 156 9.37 -6.35 13.22
CA SER A 156 9.64 -7.80 13.33
C SER A 156 11.05 -8.22 12.92
N THR A 157 11.80 -7.35 12.24
CA THR A 157 13.24 -7.51 11.92
C THR A 157 13.90 -6.14 11.91
N PRO A 158 15.24 -6.04 12.07
CA PRO A 158 15.95 -4.75 11.98
C PRO A 158 15.75 -4.03 10.63
N ALA A 159 15.72 -4.78 9.53
CA ALA A 159 15.59 -4.26 8.16
C ALA A 159 14.16 -3.80 7.79
N ARG A 160 13.14 -4.14 8.59
CA ARG A 160 11.75 -3.73 8.32
C ARG A 160 11.55 -2.28 8.77
N LEU A 161 11.18 -1.40 7.85
CA LEU A 161 10.98 0.02 8.13
C LEU A 161 9.61 0.26 8.74
N THR A 162 9.56 1.04 9.82
CA THR A 162 8.36 1.35 10.61
C THR A 162 8.23 2.85 10.83
N VAL A 163 6.98 3.30 10.99
CA VAL A 163 6.67 4.66 11.45
C VAL A 163 5.78 4.58 12.69
N THR A 164 6.19 5.25 13.75
CA THR A 164 5.35 5.48 14.93
C THR A 164 4.41 6.63 14.62
N VAL A 165 3.11 6.37 14.73
CA VAL A 165 2.04 7.37 14.63
C VAL A 165 1.25 7.37 15.95
N PRO A 166 0.63 8.50 16.34
CA PRO A 166 -0.09 8.59 17.61
C PRO A 166 -1.37 7.75 17.61
N VAL A 167 -1.85 7.46 18.81
CA VAL A 167 -3.18 6.89 19.09
C VAL A 167 -4.10 8.03 19.49
N ALA A 168 -5.24 8.16 18.82
CA ALA A 168 -6.23 9.18 19.15
C ALA A 168 -7.02 8.81 20.43
N ARG A 169 -7.29 9.82 21.24
CA ARG A 169 -8.03 9.72 22.52
C ARG A 169 -9.22 10.68 22.51
N ASN A 170 -10.21 10.42 23.35
CA ASN A 170 -11.22 11.43 23.67
C ASN A 170 -10.56 12.60 24.42
N LYS A 171 -11.22 13.76 24.46
CA LYS A 171 -10.69 14.96 25.12
C LYS A 171 -10.46 14.81 26.65
N ASP A 172 -11.14 13.85 27.27
CA ASP A 172 -10.98 13.44 28.66
C ASP A 172 -9.85 12.41 28.88
N GLY A 173 -9.10 12.06 27.83
CA GLY A 173 -8.06 11.04 27.84
C GLY A 173 -8.56 9.60 27.67
N SER A 174 -9.88 9.36 27.62
CA SER A 174 -10.44 8.01 27.51
C SER A 174 -10.23 7.40 26.11
N SER A 175 -10.34 6.07 26.03
CA SER A 175 -10.27 5.31 24.77
C SER A 175 -11.40 5.69 23.80
N ILE A 176 -11.04 6.05 22.57
CA ILE A 176 -12.00 6.06 21.46
C ILE A 176 -12.31 4.61 21.11
N THR A 177 -13.58 4.25 21.06
CA THR A 177 -14.05 2.93 20.62
C THR A 177 -14.86 3.03 19.32
N GLY A 178 -15.03 1.91 18.63
CA GLY A 178 -15.90 1.84 17.46
C GLY A 178 -15.87 0.48 16.76
N SER A 179 -16.79 0.29 15.81
CA SER A 179 -16.88 -0.97 15.06
C SER A 179 -15.67 -1.14 14.14
N TYR A 180 -15.06 -2.32 14.22
CA TYR A 180 -13.98 -2.76 13.35
C TYR A 180 -14.33 -4.13 12.75
N ARG A 181 -14.00 -4.30 11.47
CA ARG A 181 -14.22 -5.53 10.70
C ARG A 181 -12.90 -6.03 10.16
N THR A 182 -12.62 -7.33 10.37
CA THR A 182 -11.52 -8.02 9.69
C THR A 182 -11.95 -9.36 9.13
N GLU A 183 -11.24 -9.83 8.11
CA GLU A 183 -11.45 -11.13 7.49
C GLU A 183 -10.31 -12.07 7.87
N LEU A 184 -10.64 -13.22 8.46
CA LEU A 184 -9.68 -14.26 8.86
C LEU A 184 -9.66 -15.33 7.77
N VAL A 185 -8.48 -15.59 7.21
CA VAL A 185 -8.32 -16.43 6.02
C VAL A 185 -7.39 -17.61 6.33
N PRO A 186 -7.92 -18.71 6.91
CA PRO A 186 -7.12 -19.89 7.24
C PRO A 186 -6.47 -20.52 6.01
N ALA A 187 -5.15 -20.72 6.05
CA ALA A 187 -4.40 -21.43 5.00
C ALA A 187 -4.42 -22.97 5.19
N ALA A 188 -4.72 -23.43 6.41
CA ALA A 188 -4.85 -24.82 6.83
C ALA A 188 -5.87 -24.90 7.97
N ALA A 189 -6.27 -26.11 8.38
CA ALA A 189 -7.12 -26.30 9.54
C ALA A 189 -6.33 -25.95 10.83
N VAL A 190 -6.79 -24.97 11.60
CA VAL A 190 -6.08 -24.46 12.79
C VAL A 190 -7.06 -24.11 13.93
N PRO A 191 -6.73 -24.38 15.21
CA PRO A 191 -7.63 -24.11 16.35
C PRO A 191 -7.83 -22.61 16.63
N SER A 192 -6.81 -21.79 16.38
CA SER A 192 -6.86 -20.33 16.54
C SER A 192 -6.25 -19.56 15.37
N MET A 193 -6.65 -18.30 15.20
CA MET A 193 -6.05 -17.37 14.25
C MET A 193 -5.68 -16.03 14.91
N THR A 194 -4.48 -15.54 14.62
CA THR A 194 -4.03 -14.20 15.05
C THR A 194 -4.75 -13.10 14.29
N LEU A 195 -5.11 -12.02 14.97
CA LEU A 195 -5.64 -10.80 14.38
C LEU A 195 -4.52 -9.97 13.74
N PRO A 196 -4.78 -9.25 12.63
CA PRO A 196 -6.07 -9.14 11.94
C PRO A 196 -6.38 -10.32 10.99
N GLY A 197 -5.45 -11.26 10.77
CA GLY A 197 -5.73 -12.59 10.18
C GLY A 197 -6.01 -12.67 8.68
N GLY A 198 -6.00 -11.57 7.94
CA GLY A 198 -6.18 -11.58 6.49
C GLY A 198 -4.92 -11.93 5.72
N VAL A 199 -5.08 -12.34 4.45
CA VAL A 199 -4.03 -12.82 3.52
C VAL A 199 -2.79 -11.92 3.48
N PHE A 200 -3.00 -10.62 3.69
CA PHE A 200 -2.04 -9.58 3.41
C PHE A 200 -1.74 -8.65 4.60
N ASN A 201 -2.70 -8.48 5.51
CA ASN A 201 -2.54 -7.72 6.75
C ASN A 201 -2.27 -8.60 7.99
N GLY A 202 -2.30 -9.93 7.88
CA GLY A 202 -2.22 -10.85 9.04
C GLY A 202 -0.95 -10.78 9.90
N THR A 203 0.09 -10.05 9.46
CA THR A 203 1.30 -9.74 10.24
C THR A 203 1.43 -8.26 10.63
N MET A 204 0.35 -7.48 10.51
CA MET A 204 0.26 -6.12 11.03
C MET A 204 -0.25 -6.16 12.49
N ILE A 205 -0.01 -5.09 13.23
CA ILE A 205 -0.52 -4.89 14.59
C ILE A 205 -2.04 -4.68 14.51
N PRO A 206 -2.88 -5.56 15.10
CA PRO A 206 -4.33 -5.37 15.13
C PRO A 206 -4.73 -4.22 16.08
N TYR A 207 -5.96 -3.75 15.94
CA TYR A 207 -6.60 -2.97 17.01
C TYR A 207 -7.10 -3.93 18.08
N GLU A 208 -6.90 -3.60 19.35
CA GLU A 208 -7.44 -4.41 20.45
C GLU A 208 -8.97 -4.28 20.51
N PRO A 209 -9.71 -5.34 20.87
CA PRO A 209 -11.11 -5.21 21.25
C PRO A 209 -11.24 -4.41 22.56
N ALA A 210 -12.34 -3.68 22.70
CA ALA A 210 -12.68 -2.94 23.91
C ALA A 210 -13.06 -3.88 25.09
N SER A 211 -13.54 -5.08 24.77
CA SER A 211 -13.85 -6.17 25.72
C SER A 211 -13.48 -7.52 25.10
N LEU A 212 -12.98 -8.46 25.91
CA LEU A 212 -12.75 -9.86 25.49
C LEU A 212 -14.04 -10.70 25.56
N ASP A 213 -15.09 -10.19 26.20
CA ASP A 213 -16.41 -10.80 26.22
C ASP A 213 -17.12 -10.56 24.88
N ASN A 214 -17.08 -11.58 24.04
CA ASN A 214 -17.69 -11.61 22.72
C ASN A 214 -19.21 -11.86 22.72
N THR A 215 -19.87 -11.91 23.88
CA THR A 215 -21.34 -11.98 23.97
C THR A 215 -22.00 -10.60 23.90
N GLN A 216 -21.21 -9.52 24.00
CA GLN A 216 -21.68 -8.14 23.98
C GLN A 216 -22.17 -7.71 22.59
N ALA A 217 -23.00 -6.66 22.56
CA ALA A 217 -23.46 -6.05 21.31
C ALA A 217 -22.28 -5.51 20.47
N GLY A 218 -22.36 -5.64 19.15
CA GLY A 218 -21.30 -5.24 18.23
C GLY A 218 -20.21 -6.30 17.98
N TYR A 219 -20.30 -7.46 18.64
CA TYR A 219 -19.41 -8.60 18.41
C TYR A 219 -20.12 -9.70 17.59
N SER A 220 -19.51 -10.12 16.49
CA SER A 220 -19.99 -11.27 15.72
C SER A 220 -18.87 -11.93 14.90
N LEU A 221 -18.94 -13.25 14.79
CA LEU A 221 -18.14 -14.03 13.86
C LEU A 221 -19.08 -14.70 12.87
N THR A 222 -18.79 -14.59 11.58
CA THR A 222 -19.51 -15.30 10.51
C THR A 222 -18.52 -16.05 9.63
N ARG A 223 -19.01 -17.06 8.91
CA ARG A 223 -18.24 -17.77 7.88
C ARG A 223 -19.03 -17.86 6.57
N ARG A 224 -18.32 -17.92 5.44
CA ARG A 224 -18.89 -18.11 4.10
C ARG A 224 -17.86 -18.77 3.17
N ILE A 225 -18.26 -19.49 2.13
CA ILE A 225 -17.30 -20.16 1.23
C ILE A 225 -16.77 -19.15 0.20
N ASN A 226 -17.66 -18.44 -0.51
CA ASN A 226 -17.34 -17.34 -1.40
C ASN A 226 -17.71 -16.00 -0.76
N GLU A 227 -17.19 -14.90 -1.31
CA GLU A 227 -17.44 -13.55 -0.78
C GLU A 227 -18.93 -13.19 -0.82
N THR A 228 -19.60 -13.55 -1.91
CA THR A 228 -21.01 -13.28 -2.20
C THR A 228 -22.00 -14.25 -1.53
N ASP A 229 -21.52 -15.32 -0.90
CA ASP A 229 -22.40 -16.29 -0.24
C ASP A 229 -23.03 -15.69 1.03
N ALA A 230 -24.22 -16.16 1.40
CA ALA A 230 -24.86 -15.77 2.65
C ALA A 230 -23.96 -16.05 3.87
N ARG A 231 -23.79 -15.03 4.73
CA ARG A 231 -23.02 -15.13 5.98
C ARG A 231 -23.68 -16.14 6.92
N GLN A 232 -22.96 -17.21 7.26
CA GLN A 232 -23.38 -18.16 8.28
C GLN A 232 -22.87 -17.67 9.65
N PRO A 233 -23.74 -17.37 10.63
CA PRO A 233 -23.28 -16.95 11.96
C PRO A 233 -22.60 -18.11 12.70
N VAL A 234 -21.51 -17.80 13.40
CA VAL A 234 -20.88 -18.69 14.37
C VAL A 234 -21.38 -18.26 15.77
N PRO A 235 -22.02 -19.15 16.56
CA PRO A 235 -22.54 -18.78 17.87
C PRO A 235 -21.45 -18.20 18.81
N ALA A 236 -21.79 -17.19 19.61
CA ALA A 236 -20.84 -16.56 20.55
C ALA A 236 -20.28 -17.52 21.63
N GLY A 237 -20.96 -18.65 21.85
CA GLY A 237 -20.47 -19.75 22.70
C GLY A 237 -19.38 -20.62 22.06
N ASP A 238 -19.16 -20.53 20.75
CA ASP A 238 -18.23 -21.38 19.99
C ASP A 238 -16.93 -20.65 19.57
N TRP A 239 -16.77 -19.37 19.87
CA TRP A 239 -15.52 -18.62 19.65
C TRP A 239 -15.20 -17.69 20.83
N LYS A 240 -13.91 -17.33 21.02
CA LYS A 240 -13.42 -16.42 22.05
C LYS A 240 -12.22 -15.60 21.57
N PHE A 241 -12.00 -14.41 22.13
CA PHE A 241 -10.72 -13.69 22.01
C PHE A 241 -9.68 -14.38 22.89
N ALA A 242 -9.02 -15.38 22.32
CA ALA A 242 -8.15 -16.31 23.01
C ALA A 242 -7.17 -16.98 22.04
N SER A 243 -6.04 -17.42 22.57
CA SER A 243 -5.14 -18.35 21.90
C SER A 243 -5.43 -19.76 22.39
N CYS A 244 -5.51 -20.73 21.48
CA CYS A 244 -5.76 -22.13 21.80
C CYS A 244 -5.06 -23.05 20.81
N ASP A 245 -4.78 -24.27 21.25
CA ASP A 245 -4.20 -25.33 20.44
C ASP A 245 -5.09 -26.59 20.45
N ALA A 246 -4.66 -27.65 19.77
CA ALA A 246 -5.42 -28.89 19.64
C ALA A 246 -5.15 -29.92 20.77
N ALA A 247 -4.31 -29.60 21.74
CA ALA A 247 -3.79 -30.55 22.73
C ALA A 247 -3.76 -30.00 24.16
N ALA A 248 -2.82 -29.11 24.49
CA ALA A 248 -2.56 -28.64 25.84
C ALA A 248 -3.50 -27.51 26.27
N ASN A 249 -3.97 -26.69 25.32
CA ASN A 249 -4.82 -25.53 25.58
C ASN A 249 -6.03 -25.52 24.62
N PRO A 250 -6.96 -26.49 24.71
CA PRO A 250 -8.14 -26.55 23.85
C PRO A 250 -9.12 -25.40 24.12
N PHE A 251 -10.09 -25.22 23.23
CA PHE A 251 -11.19 -24.25 23.40
C PHE A 251 -11.82 -24.34 24.82
N PRO A 252 -11.99 -23.23 25.55
CA PRO A 252 -11.95 -21.83 25.10
C PRO A 252 -10.55 -21.20 24.98
N GLY A 253 -9.48 -21.88 25.39
CA GLY A 253 -8.11 -21.35 25.34
C GLY A 253 -7.77 -20.35 26.44
N THR A 254 -6.62 -19.69 26.30
CA THR A 254 -6.17 -18.59 27.16
C THR A 254 -6.61 -17.24 26.56
N PRO A 255 -7.29 -16.36 27.31
CA PRO A 255 -7.73 -15.05 26.82
C PRO A 255 -6.60 -14.22 26.19
N ALA A 256 -6.83 -13.66 25.01
CA ALA A 256 -5.85 -12.92 24.23
C ALA A 256 -6.51 -11.89 23.30
N ALA A 257 -6.18 -10.62 23.45
CA ALA A 257 -6.71 -9.51 22.64
C ALA A 257 -6.32 -9.57 21.14
N THR A 258 -5.29 -10.36 20.80
CA THR A 258 -4.67 -10.43 19.47
C THR A 258 -4.95 -11.74 18.74
N SER A 259 -5.83 -12.60 19.26
CA SER A 259 -6.12 -13.92 18.69
C SER A 259 -7.58 -14.30 18.86
N VAL A 260 -8.08 -15.16 17.98
CA VAL A 260 -9.41 -15.78 18.10
C VAL A 260 -9.26 -17.28 18.15
N CYS A 261 -9.81 -17.90 19.20
CA CYS A 261 -9.97 -19.33 19.32
C CYS A 261 -11.36 -19.73 18.81
N LEU A 262 -11.44 -20.81 18.02
CA LEU A 262 -12.68 -21.32 17.46
C LEU A 262 -12.85 -22.80 17.84
N LYS A 263 -13.98 -23.14 18.43
CA LYS A 263 -14.36 -24.51 18.79
C LYS A 263 -14.48 -25.37 17.52
N GLY A 264 -13.75 -26.48 17.48
CA GLY A 264 -13.62 -27.31 16.27
C GLY A 264 -12.64 -26.74 15.23
N GLY A 265 -12.09 -25.56 15.44
CA GLY A 265 -11.08 -24.91 14.59
C GLY A 265 -11.63 -24.16 13.38
N PHE A 266 -10.74 -23.37 12.78
CA PHE A 266 -10.91 -22.70 11.50
C PHE A 266 -10.68 -23.67 10.35
N ASP A 267 -11.58 -23.69 9.37
CA ASP A 267 -11.52 -24.53 8.19
C ASP A 267 -11.06 -23.71 6.96
N PRO A 268 -10.00 -24.12 6.23
CA PRO A 268 -9.46 -23.42 5.06
C PRO A 268 -10.42 -23.35 3.85
N GLN A 269 -11.55 -24.03 3.87
CA GLN A 269 -12.61 -23.87 2.87
C GLN A 269 -13.37 -22.55 3.04
N TYR A 270 -13.43 -22.01 4.26
CA TYR A 270 -14.21 -20.82 4.59
C TYR A 270 -13.37 -19.54 4.63
N LEU A 271 -14.01 -18.44 4.26
CA LEU A 271 -13.67 -17.09 4.67
C LEU A 271 -14.43 -16.79 5.97
N TYR A 272 -13.72 -16.36 7.00
CA TYR A 272 -14.33 -15.90 8.24
C TYR A 272 -14.32 -14.38 8.29
N GLU A 273 -15.38 -13.79 8.82
CA GLU A 273 -15.52 -12.35 9.01
C GLU A 273 -15.86 -12.08 10.47
N LEU A 274 -14.97 -11.35 11.13
CA LEU A 274 -15.08 -10.93 12.51
C LEU A 274 -15.41 -9.43 12.55
N VAL A 275 -16.48 -9.08 13.24
CA VAL A 275 -16.83 -7.71 13.61
C VAL A 275 -16.75 -7.60 15.12
N TYR A 276 -16.12 -6.55 15.64
CA TYR A 276 -16.02 -6.27 17.07
C TYR A 276 -15.92 -4.78 17.36
N VAL A 277 -16.16 -4.40 18.60
CA VAL A 277 -15.86 -3.05 19.09
C VAL A 277 -14.36 -2.97 19.39
N ALA A 278 -13.60 -2.30 18.53
CA ALA A 278 -12.19 -1.99 18.77
C ALA A 278 -12.04 -0.74 19.64
N LYS A 279 -10.85 -0.58 20.24
CA LYS A 279 -10.41 0.63 20.94
C LYS A 279 -9.11 1.17 20.35
N ASP A 280 -8.78 2.41 20.70
CA ASP A 280 -7.47 3.03 20.52
C ASP A 280 -7.04 3.14 19.04
N PRO A 281 -7.81 3.87 18.20
CA PRO A 281 -7.49 4.05 16.79
C PRO A 281 -6.18 4.83 16.62
N LYS A 282 -5.30 4.28 15.79
CA LYS A 282 -4.08 4.96 15.35
C LYS A 282 -4.43 6.01 14.30
N VAL A 283 -3.81 7.18 14.38
CA VAL A 283 -3.94 8.28 13.41
C VAL A 283 -3.10 7.95 12.17
N MET A 284 -3.49 6.91 11.44
CA MET A 284 -2.71 6.32 10.33
C MET A 284 -2.32 7.33 9.25
N GLY A 285 -3.12 8.38 9.01
CA GLY A 285 -2.83 9.43 8.02
C GLY A 285 -1.55 10.24 8.31
N VAL A 286 -1.08 10.27 9.56
CA VAL A 286 0.24 10.84 9.95
C VAL A 286 1.37 10.19 9.16
N GLY A 287 1.25 8.91 8.79
CA GLY A 287 2.25 8.22 7.96
C GLY A 287 2.42 8.81 6.56
N LEU A 288 1.39 9.44 5.98
CA LEU A 288 1.50 10.19 4.72
C LEU A 288 2.17 11.55 4.91
N ALA A 289 1.94 12.20 6.05
CA ALA A 289 2.63 13.43 6.42
C ALA A 289 4.12 13.18 6.67
N ALA A 290 4.46 12.12 7.41
CA ALA A 290 5.84 11.67 7.61
C ALA A 290 6.58 11.42 6.29
N LEU A 291 5.90 10.86 5.28
CA LEU A 291 6.42 10.70 3.92
C LEU A 291 6.69 12.07 3.26
N ARG A 292 5.67 12.95 3.22
CA ARG A 292 5.77 14.34 2.69
C ARG A 292 6.98 15.05 3.28
N ASP A 293 7.03 15.11 4.60
CA ASP A 293 7.99 15.92 5.34
C ASP A 293 9.40 15.32 5.30
N THR A 294 9.54 13.99 5.28
CA THR A 294 10.82 13.30 5.03
C THR A 294 11.42 13.67 3.67
N VAL A 295 10.61 13.60 2.60
CA VAL A 295 11.10 13.89 1.25
C VAL A 295 11.38 15.38 1.09
N SER A 296 10.53 16.26 1.61
CA SER A 296 10.76 17.71 1.63
C SER A 296 12.00 18.11 2.43
N PHE A 297 12.25 17.46 3.59
CA PHE A 297 13.48 17.65 4.37
C PHE A 297 14.71 17.33 3.52
N PHE A 298 14.79 16.10 3.01
CA PHE A 298 15.93 15.63 2.23
C PHE A 298 16.10 16.38 0.89
N ARG A 299 15.02 16.88 0.28
CA ARG A 299 15.05 17.72 -0.93
C ARG A 299 15.73 19.07 -0.68
N ALA A 300 15.36 19.77 0.39
CA ALA A 300 15.54 21.23 0.44
C ALA A 300 16.22 21.78 1.72
N LYS A 301 16.23 21.06 2.84
CA LYS A 301 16.77 21.61 4.10
C LYS A 301 18.29 21.44 4.18
N ALA A 302 18.99 22.43 4.72
CA ALA A 302 20.45 22.36 4.94
C ALA A 302 20.81 21.53 6.17
N ALA A 303 20.00 21.64 7.23
CA ALA A 303 20.14 20.94 8.49
C ALA A 303 18.76 20.64 9.09
N ASP A 304 18.74 19.80 10.13
CA ASP A 304 17.58 19.57 10.99
C ASP A 304 17.39 20.68 12.04
N ALA A 305 16.39 20.54 12.92
CA ALA A 305 16.06 21.56 13.91
C ALA A 305 17.11 21.74 15.02
N ASP A 306 18.04 20.80 15.17
CA ASP A 306 19.13 20.84 16.17
C ASP A 306 20.48 21.17 15.49
N GLY A 307 20.45 21.58 14.21
CA GLY A 307 21.63 22.01 13.44
C GLY A 307 22.42 20.87 12.79
N LYS A 308 21.94 19.62 12.84
CA LYS A 308 22.64 18.49 12.20
C LYS A 308 22.42 18.52 10.69
N ALA A 309 23.53 18.52 9.95
CA ALA A 309 23.53 18.63 8.49
C ALA A 309 22.69 17.54 7.79
N ASN A 310 21.90 17.95 6.81
CA ASN A 310 21.28 17.03 5.86
C ASN A 310 22.37 16.47 4.92
N PRO A 311 22.56 15.14 4.80
CA PRO A 311 23.57 14.54 3.93
C PRO A 311 23.39 14.83 2.43
N LEU A 312 22.26 15.43 2.03
CA LEU A 312 21.92 15.81 0.66
C LEU A 312 21.81 17.34 0.44
N ALA A 313 22.16 18.15 1.44
CA ALA A 313 21.99 19.61 1.43
C ALA A 313 22.49 20.27 0.12
N GLY A 314 21.61 21.05 -0.53
CA GLY A 314 21.95 21.79 -1.75
C GLY A 314 22.22 20.93 -3.00
N ARG A 315 21.99 19.61 -2.97
CA ARG A 315 22.28 18.72 -4.10
C ARG A 315 21.06 18.24 -4.88
N ILE A 316 19.86 18.23 -4.29
CA ILE A 316 18.65 17.68 -4.92
C ILE A 316 17.86 18.77 -5.63
N THR A 317 17.66 18.61 -6.94
CA THR A 317 16.82 19.47 -7.78
C THR A 317 15.47 18.80 -8.09
N HIS A 318 15.49 17.47 -8.24
CA HIS A 318 14.34 16.68 -8.67
C HIS A 318 14.00 15.55 -7.71
N THR A 319 12.71 15.32 -7.54
CA THR A 319 12.16 14.27 -6.68
C THR A 319 11.17 13.41 -7.45
N ILE A 320 11.36 12.09 -7.41
CA ILE A 320 10.42 11.13 -7.98
C ILE A 320 9.98 10.11 -6.94
N GLY A 321 8.69 9.80 -6.89
CA GLY A 321 8.12 8.85 -5.93
C GLY A 321 7.58 7.60 -6.63
N GLN A 322 7.95 6.39 -6.17
CA GLN A 322 7.41 5.12 -6.67
C GLN A 322 6.76 4.33 -5.52
N GLY A 323 5.71 3.57 -5.85
CA GLY A 323 5.21 2.51 -4.99
C GLY A 323 4.77 1.30 -5.80
N THR A 324 4.83 0.10 -5.20
CA THR A 324 4.47 -1.17 -5.85
C THR A 324 3.42 -1.91 -5.03
N SER A 325 2.32 -2.28 -5.68
CA SER A 325 1.18 -2.98 -5.07
C SER A 325 0.55 -2.14 -3.96
N GLN A 326 0.59 -2.60 -2.71
CA GLN A 326 0.08 -1.89 -1.54
C GLN A 326 0.64 -0.47 -1.41
N SER A 327 1.95 -0.29 -1.61
CA SER A 327 2.57 1.04 -1.59
C SER A 327 2.32 1.83 -2.88
N GLY A 328 1.99 1.17 -4.01
CA GLY A 328 1.53 1.84 -5.23
C GLY A 328 0.16 2.49 -5.05
N ASN A 329 -0.79 1.76 -4.44
CA ASN A 329 -2.07 2.34 -4.00
C ASN A 329 -1.84 3.50 -3.01
N ALA A 330 -0.82 3.41 -2.15
CA ALA A 330 -0.47 4.46 -1.19
C ALA A 330 0.03 5.74 -1.87
N MET A 331 0.90 5.64 -2.88
CA MET A 331 1.32 6.82 -3.68
C MET A 331 0.14 7.49 -4.38
N LYS A 332 -0.82 6.70 -4.92
CA LYS A 332 -2.06 7.25 -5.49
C LYS A 332 -2.96 7.92 -4.43
N THR A 333 -2.95 7.40 -3.20
CA THR A 333 -3.71 7.96 -2.06
C THR A 333 -3.07 9.24 -1.53
N PHE A 334 -1.73 9.27 -1.45
CA PHE A 334 -0.92 10.44 -1.10
C PHE A 334 -1.23 11.61 -2.04
N LEU A 335 -1.27 11.36 -3.36
CA LEU A 335 -1.68 12.35 -4.35
C LEU A 335 -3.15 12.76 -4.17
N HIS A 336 -4.07 11.79 -4.03
CA HIS A 336 -5.50 12.07 -3.85
C HIS A 336 -5.79 12.96 -2.64
N LEU A 337 -5.14 12.70 -1.51
CA LEU A 337 -5.33 13.44 -0.26
C LEU A 337 -4.56 14.78 -0.23
N GLY A 338 -3.78 15.11 -1.27
CA GLY A 338 -3.13 16.41 -1.43
C GLY A 338 -1.72 16.50 -0.84
N PHE A 339 -1.16 15.41 -0.30
CA PHE A 339 0.16 15.43 0.35
C PHE A 339 1.33 15.73 -0.59
N ASN A 340 1.12 15.83 -1.91
CA ASN A 340 2.16 16.33 -2.81
C ASN A 340 2.41 17.85 -2.67
N GLN A 341 1.57 18.56 -1.92
CA GLN A 341 1.85 19.89 -1.39
C GLN A 341 2.63 19.78 -0.07
N ALA A 342 3.87 20.28 -0.08
CA ALA A 342 4.71 20.40 1.11
C ALA A 342 4.22 21.53 2.04
N LEU A 343 4.75 21.60 3.26
CA LEU A 343 4.35 22.62 4.24
C LEU A 343 4.67 24.06 3.80
N ASP A 344 5.71 24.24 2.98
CA ASP A 344 6.07 25.51 2.32
C ASP A 344 5.24 25.81 1.05
N GLY A 345 4.30 24.94 0.70
CA GLY A 345 3.47 25.03 -0.52
C GLY A 345 4.12 24.43 -1.77
N GLY A 346 5.38 24.02 -1.72
CA GLY A 346 6.11 23.42 -2.85
C GLY A 346 5.67 22.00 -3.19
N LYS A 347 6.25 21.43 -4.26
CA LYS A 347 6.03 20.02 -4.63
C LYS A 347 6.90 19.08 -3.81
N VAL A 348 6.31 18.03 -3.25
CA VAL A 348 7.07 16.90 -2.69
C VAL A 348 7.71 16.05 -3.79
N PHE A 349 6.94 15.74 -4.84
CA PHE A 349 7.40 15.00 -6.02
C PHE A 349 7.10 15.76 -7.31
N ASP A 350 8.08 15.78 -8.21
CA ASP A 350 7.92 16.30 -9.57
C ASP A 350 7.40 15.21 -10.53
N GLY A 351 7.69 13.94 -10.22
CA GLY A 351 7.19 12.76 -10.92
C GLY A 351 6.76 11.65 -9.96
N MET A 352 5.74 10.87 -10.31
CA MET A 352 5.22 9.81 -9.45
C MET A 352 4.80 8.59 -10.27
N TYR A 353 5.22 7.39 -9.86
CA TYR A 353 4.86 6.12 -10.49
C TYR A 353 4.17 5.18 -9.50
N ALA A 354 2.85 5.03 -9.67
CA ALA A 354 2.04 4.10 -8.91
C ALA A 354 1.94 2.77 -9.68
N HIS A 355 2.71 1.76 -9.29
CA HIS A 355 2.73 0.44 -9.93
C HIS A 355 1.85 -0.57 -9.17
N VAL A 356 1.09 -1.40 -9.88
CA VAL A 356 0.15 -2.39 -9.32
C VAL A 356 -0.91 -1.70 -8.42
N ALA A 357 -1.38 -0.52 -8.88
CA ALA A 357 -2.09 0.48 -8.07
C ALA A 357 -3.56 0.69 -8.49
N ALA A 358 -4.33 -0.40 -8.63
CA ALA A 358 -5.73 -0.36 -9.08
C ALA A 358 -6.67 0.49 -8.20
N ARG A 359 -6.40 0.60 -6.90
CA ARG A 359 -7.31 1.17 -5.89
C ARG A 359 -6.62 2.22 -5.02
N GLN A 360 -7.25 2.64 -3.93
CA GLN A 360 -6.63 3.47 -2.92
C GLN A 360 -6.28 2.63 -1.68
N THR A 361 -5.46 3.18 -0.80
CA THR A 361 -5.06 2.57 0.47
C THR A 361 -5.96 3.11 1.59
N ASN A 362 -6.51 2.20 2.41
CA ASN A 362 -7.30 2.59 3.58
C ASN A 362 -6.40 3.03 4.73
N ILE A 363 -5.79 4.22 4.61
CA ILE A 363 -4.87 4.81 5.59
C ILE A 363 -5.47 6.01 6.33
N ASN A 364 -6.48 6.68 5.78
CA ASN A 364 -7.01 7.93 6.35
C ASN A 364 -8.49 7.79 6.78
N THR A 365 -8.74 6.81 7.64
CA THR A 365 -10.04 6.52 8.27
C THR A 365 -9.82 6.09 9.72
N ARG A 366 -10.84 6.21 10.58
CA ARG A 366 -10.77 5.68 11.94
C ARG A 366 -10.72 4.14 11.87
N PHE A 367 -9.82 3.54 12.64
CA PHE A 367 -9.47 2.10 12.53
C PHE A 367 -9.03 1.67 11.11
N ALA A 368 -8.28 2.53 10.43
CA ALA A 368 -7.68 2.29 9.12
C ALA A 368 -6.94 0.94 9.02
N VAL A 369 -7.01 0.32 7.84
CA VAL A 369 -6.35 -0.96 7.50
C VAL A 369 -5.58 -0.80 6.17
N PRO A 370 -4.35 -0.24 6.18
CA PRO A 370 -3.59 -0.02 4.96
C PRO A 370 -3.24 -1.34 4.25
N GLY A 371 -2.99 -2.39 5.04
CA GLY A 371 -2.43 -3.66 4.57
C GLY A 371 -3.33 -4.56 3.71
N GLY A 372 -4.63 -4.28 3.56
CA GLY A 372 -5.57 -5.13 2.80
C GLY A 372 -5.15 -5.35 1.33
N GLY A 373 -5.66 -6.40 0.69
CA GLY A 373 -5.38 -6.77 -0.70
C GLY A 373 -6.34 -6.18 -1.74
N GLY A 374 -7.64 -6.19 -1.44
CA GLY A 374 -8.73 -5.76 -2.33
C GLY A 374 -9.06 -6.76 -3.44
N GLY A 375 -9.05 -8.06 -3.11
CA GLY A 375 -9.24 -9.16 -4.05
C GLY A 375 -10.71 -9.59 -4.23
N LEU A 376 -10.94 -10.53 -5.14
CA LEU A 376 -12.29 -11.07 -5.41
C LEU A 376 -12.87 -11.89 -4.24
N ARG A 377 -12.04 -12.70 -3.55
CA ARG A 377 -12.48 -13.53 -2.41
C ARG A 377 -12.36 -12.80 -1.07
N THR A 378 -11.44 -11.84 -0.94
CA THR A 378 -11.04 -11.25 0.35
C THR A 378 -10.77 -9.76 0.19
N ASP A 379 -11.13 -8.95 1.19
CA ASP A 379 -11.08 -7.49 1.17
C ASP A 379 -11.93 -6.85 0.04
N HIS A 380 -12.90 -7.57 -0.53
CA HIS A 380 -13.68 -7.10 -1.67
C HIS A 380 -14.41 -5.77 -1.38
N THR A 381 -14.95 -5.65 -0.17
CA THR A 381 -15.66 -4.48 0.36
C THR A 381 -14.79 -3.55 1.21
N ALA A 382 -13.45 -3.70 1.19
CA ALA A 382 -12.56 -2.87 2.01
C ALA A 382 -12.59 -1.38 1.57
N PHE A 383 -12.53 -0.45 2.53
CA PHE A 383 -12.68 0.99 2.28
C PHE A 383 -11.69 1.57 1.24
N GLY A 384 -10.55 0.93 0.99
CA GLY A 384 -9.62 1.33 -0.08
C GLY A 384 -10.21 1.28 -1.50
N GLN A 385 -11.38 0.67 -1.68
CA GLN A 385 -12.10 0.62 -2.96
C GLN A 385 -13.01 1.85 -3.20
N THR A 386 -13.36 2.63 -2.17
CA THR A 386 -14.47 3.62 -2.20
C THR A 386 -14.07 5.07 -2.54
N ALA A 387 -12.77 5.34 -2.62
CA ALA A 387 -12.22 6.64 -2.99
C ALA A 387 -12.14 6.79 -4.53
N PRO A 388 -12.10 8.02 -5.08
CA PRO A 388 -12.32 8.26 -6.50
C PRO A 388 -11.30 7.56 -7.40
N ARG A 389 -11.81 7.15 -8.57
CA ARG A 389 -11.17 6.16 -9.44
C ARG A 389 -10.52 6.79 -10.66
N GLY A 390 -11.21 7.72 -11.33
CA GLY A 390 -10.61 8.56 -12.36
C GLY A 390 -9.55 9.50 -11.80
N LEU A 391 -8.57 9.83 -12.64
CA LEU A 391 -7.45 10.70 -12.25
C LEU A 391 -7.84 12.18 -12.31
N ASP A 392 -8.69 12.58 -13.25
CA ASP A 392 -8.98 13.99 -13.56
C ASP A 392 -9.65 14.76 -12.40
N LYS A 393 -9.29 16.04 -12.25
CA LYS A 393 -9.85 16.92 -11.20
C LYS A 393 -11.37 17.07 -11.28
N ASP A 394 -11.97 16.92 -12.46
CA ASP A 394 -13.40 17.05 -12.72
C ASP A 394 -14.09 15.68 -12.88
N TYR A 395 -13.39 14.57 -12.63
CA TYR A 395 -13.98 13.23 -12.65
C TYR A 395 -15.25 13.16 -11.79
N SER A 396 -16.32 12.62 -12.36
CA SER A 396 -17.60 12.40 -11.70
C SER A 396 -17.96 10.92 -11.75
N ASP A 397 -18.30 10.35 -10.60
CA ASP A 397 -18.88 9.02 -10.49
C ASP A 397 -20.41 9.15 -10.49
N GLU A 398 -21.04 8.80 -11.62
CA GLU A 398 -22.49 8.88 -11.83
C GLU A 398 -23.28 7.94 -10.90
N VAL A 399 -22.67 6.86 -10.37
CA VAL A 399 -23.33 5.88 -9.50
C VAL A 399 -23.33 6.35 -8.04
N SER A 400 -22.23 6.94 -7.56
CA SER A 400 -22.15 7.45 -6.18
C SER A 400 -22.44 8.95 -6.03
N GLY A 401 -22.58 9.68 -7.14
CA GLY A 401 -22.74 11.14 -7.17
C GLY A 401 -21.48 11.93 -6.76
N ARG A 402 -20.33 11.25 -6.58
CA ARG A 402 -19.11 11.87 -6.06
C ARG A 402 -18.31 12.55 -7.17
N GLN A 403 -17.88 13.79 -6.90
CA GLN A 403 -17.07 14.59 -7.83
C GLN A 403 -15.67 14.85 -7.29
N GLY A 404 -14.69 14.80 -8.20
CA GLY A 404 -13.28 15.06 -7.95
C GLY A 404 -12.43 13.80 -7.96
N GLY A 405 -11.57 13.66 -8.96
CA GLY A 405 -10.64 12.55 -9.08
C GLY A 405 -9.38 12.69 -8.21
N VAL A 406 -8.39 11.86 -8.52
CA VAL A 406 -7.12 11.81 -7.79
C VAL A 406 -6.37 13.15 -7.83
N MET A 407 -6.41 13.89 -8.94
CA MET A 407 -5.60 15.10 -9.11
C MET A 407 -6.25 16.39 -8.55
N LYS A 408 -7.53 16.35 -8.13
CA LYS A 408 -8.28 17.56 -7.71
C LYS A 408 -7.54 18.46 -6.71
N ARG A 409 -6.87 17.87 -5.70
CA ARG A 409 -6.12 18.63 -4.68
C ARG A 409 -4.77 19.13 -5.17
N CYS A 410 -4.09 18.37 -6.04
CA CYS A 410 -2.80 18.82 -6.58
C CYS A 410 -2.98 19.93 -7.63
N GLU A 411 -4.09 19.93 -8.38
CA GLU A 411 -4.43 21.00 -9.33
C GLU A 411 -4.71 22.30 -8.56
N ALA A 412 -5.57 22.25 -7.54
CA ALA A 412 -5.89 23.41 -6.69
C ALA A 412 -4.68 24.02 -5.95
N SER A 413 -3.60 23.27 -5.78
CA SER A 413 -2.35 23.72 -5.13
C SER A 413 -1.18 23.90 -6.11
N ASN A 414 -1.40 23.77 -7.43
CA ASN A 414 -0.36 23.74 -8.47
C ASN A 414 0.75 22.69 -8.22
N THR A 415 0.49 21.67 -7.41
CA THR A 415 1.47 20.67 -6.98
C THR A 415 1.44 19.37 -7.80
N CYS A 416 0.66 19.25 -8.87
CA CYS A 416 0.58 17.97 -9.60
C CYS A 416 1.93 17.50 -10.18
N PRO A 417 2.29 16.21 -10.01
CA PRO A 417 3.46 15.60 -10.63
C PRO A 417 3.16 15.18 -12.07
N LYS A 418 4.21 14.79 -12.81
CA LYS A 418 4.06 13.87 -13.95
C LYS A 418 3.70 12.49 -13.39
N PHE A 419 2.53 11.95 -13.73
CA PHE A 419 1.99 10.77 -13.05
C PHE A 419 1.92 9.55 -13.98
N PHE A 420 2.57 8.46 -13.59
CA PHE A 420 2.45 7.16 -14.25
C PHE A 420 1.64 6.19 -13.39
N LEU A 421 0.73 5.45 -14.03
CA LEU A 421 0.02 4.32 -13.44
C LEU A 421 0.41 3.03 -14.19
N GLY A 422 1.01 2.08 -13.50
CA GLY A 422 1.40 0.79 -14.07
C GLY A 422 0.43 -0.30 -13.67
N LEU A 423 -0.24 -0.92 -14.64
CA LEU A 423 -1.18 -2.03 -14.47
C LEU A 423 -0.64 -3.29 -15.15
N SER A 424 -1.17 -4.46 -14.81
CA SER A 424 -0.92 -5.78 -15.40
C SER A 424 -2.26 -6.52 -15.55
N GLY A 425 -2.24 -7.81 -15.92
CA GLY A 425 -3.46 -8.64 -15.90
C GLY A 425 -4.08 -8.79 -14.49
N THR A 426 -3.28 -8.75 -13.43
CA THR A 426 -3.73 -8.89 -12.04
C THR A 426 -4.80 -7.87 -11.66
N GLU A 427 -4.62 -6.63 -12.11
CA GLU A 427 -5.47 -5.50 -11.75
C GLU A 427 -6.86 -5.62 -12.35
N PHE A 428 -6.98 -6.20 -13.55
CA PHE A 428 -8.27 -6.44 -14.20
C PHE A 428 -8.96 -7.72 -13.72
N TRP A 429 -8.20 -8.80 -13.47
CA TRP A 429 -8.77 -10.12 -13.16
C TRP A 429 -8.97 -10.39 -11.65
N GLN A 430 -8.24 -9.74 -10.77
CA GLN A 430 -8.28 -10.01 -9.33
C GLN A 430 -8.55 -8.77 -8.47
N LEU A 431 -8.19 -7.58 -8.96
CA LEU A 431 -8.46 -6.30 -8.32
C LEU A 431 -9.50 -5.54 -9.17
N GLN A 432 -9.51 -4.21 -9.07
CA GLN A 432 -10.51 -3.37 -9.72
C GLN A 432 -9.83 -2.35 -10.65
N GLY A 433 -9.22 -2.84 -11.74
CA GLY A 433 -8.44 -2.05 -12.68
C GLY A 433 -9.26 -1.16 -13.62
N SER A 434 -10.45 -1.59 -14.06
CA SER A 434 -11.25 -0.85 -15.06
C SER A 434 -11.66 0.57 -14.66
N PRO A 435 -12.10 0.88 -13.42
CA PRO A 435 -12.66 2.20 -13.09
C PRO A 435 -11.71 3.41 -13.14
N VAL A 436 -10.43 3.24 -13.47
CA VAL A 436 -9.51 4.36 -13.80
C VAL A 436 -9.49 4.68 -15.31
N LEU A 437 -10.00 3.76 -16.13
CA LEU A 437 -10.01 3.82 -17.59
C LEU A 437 -11.41 4.06 -18.16
N THR A 438 -12.46 3.61 -17.47
CA THR A 438 -13.85 3.70 -17.92
C THR A 438 -14.73 4.50 -16.95
N ASP A 439 -15.91 4.91 -17.41
CA ASP A 439 -16.95 5.47 -16.54
C ASP A 439 -17.47 4.45 -15.50
N ALA A 440 -18.30 4.92 -14.57
CA ALA A 440 -18.79 4.12 -13.44
C ALA A 440 -19.61 2.88 -13.88
N ASN A 441 -20.16 2.89 -15.09
CA ASN A 441 -20.92 1.78 -15.68
C ASN A 441 -20.04 0.85 -16.55
N GLY A 442 -18.79 1.23 -16.82
CA GLY A 442 -17.89 0.50 -17.72
C GLY A 442 -18.25 0.61 -19.21
N LEU A 443 -19.02 1.63 -19.59
CA LEU A 443 -19.61 1.75 -20.94
C LEU A 443 -18.83 2.69 -21.88
N ARG A 444 -18.03 3.59 -21.32
CA ARG A 444 -17.23 4.58 -22.08
C ARG A 444 -15.84 4.72 -21.46
N ASP A 445 -14.82 4.90 -22.29
CA ASP A 445 -13.49 5.30 -21.83
C ASP A 445 -13.52 6.74 -21.29
N ILE A 446 -12.80 6.99 -20.19
CA ILE A 446 -12.62 8.35 -19.64
C ILE A 446 -11.29 8.95 -20.08
N ALA A 447 -11.34 10.24 -20.46
CA ALA A 447 -10.16 11.01 -20.80
C ALA A 447 -9.18 11.07 -19.59
N GLN A 448 -7.90 10.97 -19.89
CA GLN A 448 -6.84 11.02 -18.88
C GLN A 448 -6.18 12.39 -18.87
N PRO A 449 -5.79 12.93 -17.69
CA PRO A 449 -5.10 14.21 -17.59
C PRO A 449 -3.83 14.29 -18.44
N ALA A 450 -3.50 15.46 -18.97
CA ALA A 450 -2.38 15.65 -19.88
C ALA A 450 -1.01 15.25 -19.27
N ASN A 451 -0.87 15.38 -17.95
CA ASN A 451 0.29 14.97 -17.14
C ASN A 451 0.27 13.48 -16.70
N ALA A 452 -0.79 12.73 -17.00
CA ALA A 452 -0.96 11.32 -16.64
C ALA A 452 -0.65 10.38 -17.81
N ARG A 453 0.00 9.24 -17.55
CA ARG A 453 0.09 8.11 -18.51
C ARG A 453 -0.21 6.80 -17.79
N ILE A 454 -0.96 5.92 -18.45
CA ILE A 454 -1.30 4.60 -17.92
C ILE A 454 -0.68 3.54 -18.84
N TYR A 455 0.03 2.59 -18.25
CA TYR A 455 0.74 1.53 -18.96
C TYR A 455 0.21 0.17 -18.55
N LEU A 456 -0.17 -0.66 -19.53
CA LEU A 456 -0.47 -2.07 -19.32
C LEU A 456 0.77 -2.93 -19.62
N LEU A 457 1.34 -3.51 -18.57
CA LEU A 457 2.51 -4.39 -18.64
C LEU A 457 2.06 -5.82 -18.91
N LEU A 458 2.13 -6.22 -20.18
CA LEU A 458 1.83 -7.57 -20.62
C LEU A 458 2.92 -8.56 -20.18
N ARG A 459 2.65 -9.33 -19.13
CA ARG A 459 3.34 -10.60 -18.87
C ARG A 459 2.34 -11.75 -19.01
N GLN A 460 2.77 -12.85 -19.62
CA GLN A 460 2.04 -14.12 -19.47
C GLN A 460 2.07 -14.52 -17.98
N HIS A 461 0.91 -14.54 -17.34
CA HIS A 461 0.79 -15.15 -16.02
C HIS A 461 0.91 -16.67 -16.19
N PRO A 462 1.84 -17.36 -15.50
CA PRO A 462 1.68 -18.78 -15.28
C PRO A 462 0.46 -18.95 -14.37
N ALA A 463 -0.68 -19.30 -14.97
CA ALA A 463 -1.84 -19.74 -14.21
C ALA A 463 -1.37 -20.88 -13.30
N ARG A 464 -1.37 -20.66 -11.98
CA ARG A 464 -1.11 -21.73 -11.00
C ARG A 464 -2.23 -22.75 -11.15
N ARG A 465 -2.04 -23.74 -12.04
CA ARG A 465 -2.84 -24.96 -12.10
C ARG A 465 -2.74 -25.60 -10.72
N ARG A 466 -3.73 -25.37 -9.85
CA ARG A 466 -4.01 -26.28 -8.75
C ARG A 466 -4.17 -27.66 -9.38
N ARG A 467 -3.25 -28.59 -9.11
CA ARG A 467 -3.43 -30.00 -9.48
C ARG A 467 -4.70 -30.48 -8.77
N ARG A 468 -5.83 -30.54 -9.47
CA ARG A 468 -6.94 -31.39 -9.06
C ARG A 468 -6.45 -32.82 -9.20
N HIS A 469 -6.22 -33.50 -8.08
CA HIS A 469 -6.19 -34.96 -8.11
C HIS A 469 -7.61 -35.43 -8.43
N GLY A 470 -7.76 -36.05 -9.59
CA GLY A 470 -9.02 -36.51 -10.14
C GLY A 470 -8.75 -37.11 -11.51
N GLN A 471 -8.83 -38.44 -11.59
CA GLN A 471 -8.57 -39.17 -12.82
C GLN A 471 -9.69 -38.88 -13.83
N HIS A 472 -9.38 -38.18 -14.92
CA HIS A 472 -9.99 -38.46 -16.22
C HIS A 472 -9.01 -38.11 -17.33
N ARG A 473 -8.72 -39.10 -18.18
CA ARG A 473 -7.98 -38.91 -19.44
C ARG A 473 -8.88 -38.15 -20.41
N LEU A 474 -8.40 -37.03 -20.94
CA LEU A 474 -8.84 -36.48 -22.22
C LEU A 474 -7.62 -35.80 -22.86
N CYS A 475 -7.37 -36.17 -24.12
CA CYS A 475 -6.13 -35.87 -24.81
C CYS A 475 -6.05 -34.39 -25.22
N ALA A 476 -4.83 -33.83 -25.21
CA ALA A 476 -4.52 -32.58 -25.87
C ALA A 476 -3.21 -32.76 -26.67
N HIS A 477 -3.35 -33.05 -27.97
CA HIS A 477 -2.24 -32.98 -28.90
C HIS A 477 -1.91 -31.51 -29.19
N ALA A 478 -0.67 -31.11 -28.91
CA ALA A 478 -0.07 -29.89 -29.44
C ALA A 478 1.43 -30.14 -29.61
N GLN A 479 1.81 -30.79 -30.71
CA GLN A 479 3.21 -30.93 -31.12
C GLN A 479 3.67 -29.60 -31.73
N CYS A 480 4.56 -28.89 -31.04
CA CYS A 480 5.30 -27.79 -31.65
C CYS A 480 6.40 -28.36 -32.55
N LEU A 481 6.23 -28.23 -33.87
CA LEU A 481 7.29 -28.47 -34.84
C LEU A 481 8.36 -27.37 -34.73
N SER A 482 9.57 -27.74 -34.33
CA SER A 482 10.74 -26.86 -34.36
C SER A 482 11.47 -27.01 -35.69
N GLY A 483 11.27 -26.05 -36.61
CA GLY A 483 11.98 -25.97 -37.89
C GLY A 483 12.89 -24.75 -37.94
N ARG A 484 14.21 -24.95 -38.10
CA ARG A 484 15.15 -23.85 -38.40
C ARG A 484 14.94 -23.36 -39.83
N HIS A 485 14.96 -22.06 -40.07
CA HIS A 485 15.67 -21.49 -41.23
C HIS A 485 16.09 -20.03 -40.96
N ARG A 486 17.36 -19.71 -41.24
CA ARG A 486 17.85 -18.34 -41.42
C ARG A 486 17.71 -18.00 -42.90
N GLY A 487 17.29 -16.78 -43.24
CA GLY A 487 17.26 -16.31 -44.64
C GLY A 487 16.55 -14.97 -44.81
N ALA A 488 17.25 -14.00 -45.36
CA ALA A 488 16.87 -12.60 -45.54
C ALA A 488 15.51 -12.29 -46.19
N LEU A 489 14.96 -11.11 -45.89
CA LEU A 489 14.50 -10.19 -46.94
C LEU A 489 14.53 -8.72 -46.49
N GLN A 490 14.72 -7.82 -47.45
CA GLN A 490 15.08 -6.42 -47.26
C GLN A 490 13.86 -5.48 -47.25
N ARG A 491 14.08 -4.30 -46.65
CA ARG A 491 13.54 -2.97 -47.02
C ARG A 491 12.19 -2.93 -47.76
N HIS A 492 11.22 -2.25 -47.16
CA HIS A 492 10.52 -1.13 -47.83
C HIS A 492 10.06 -0.09 -46.80
N VAL A 493 10.32 1.20 -47.07
CA VAL A 493 9.94 2.36 -46.25
C VAL A 493 9.15 3.31 -47.15
N PRO A 494 7.91 3.69 -46.82
CA PRO A 494 7.20 4.73 -47.55
C PRO A 494 7.79 6.11 -47.21
N ARG A 495 8.37 6.79 -48.21
CA ARG A 495 8.67 8.24 -48.12
C ARG A 495 7.36 9.02 -48.24
N ALA A 496 7.05 9.87 -47.26
CA ALA A 496 6.16 11.00 -47.50
C ALA A 496 6.93 12.10 -48.25
N VAL A 497 6.36 12.61 -49.34
CA VAL A 497 6.96 13.65 -50.18
C VAL A 497 6.27 14.98 -49.92
N HIS A 498 7.04 16.00 -49.55
CA HIS A 498 6.59 17.39 -49.60
C HIS A 498 6.29 17.82 -51.05
N ARG A 499 5.15 18.46 -51.28
CA ARG A 499 4.96 19.35 -52.44
C ARG A 499 5.01 20.81 -51.97
N ALA A 500 5.65 21.64 -52.78
CA ALA A 500 5.84 23.06 -52.52
C ALA A 500 5.14 23.92 -53.58
N GLY A 501 4.89 25.17 -53.20
CA GLY A 501 4.39 26.26 -54.04
C GLY A 501 3.75 27.32 -53.12
N GLY A 502 4.10 28.60 -53.16
CA GLY A 502 5.15 29.30 -53.91
C GLY A 502 4.97 30.83 -53.80
N LEU A 503 6.01 31.60 -54.19
CA LEU A 503 6.05 33.07 -54.42
C LEU A 503 6.37 34.02 -53.24
N GLY A 504 7.36 34.91 -53.49
CA GLY A 504 7.62 36.21 -52.84
C GLY A 504 8.37 36.20 -51.49
N GLY A 505 9.42 36.99 -51.24
CA GLY A 505 10.21 37.93 -52.07
C GLY A 505 11.18 38.79 -51.23
N ALA A 506 12.17 39.45 -51.87
CA ALA A 506 13.16 40.43 -51.31
C ALA A 506 14.25 39.88 -50.32
N ARG A 507 15.56 39.93 -50.67
CA ARG A 507 16.57 41.02 -50.48
C ARG A 507 16.94 41.26 -48.98
N HIS A 508 18.20 41.42 -48.53
CA HIS A 508 19.48 41.83 -49.17
C HIS A 508 20.74 41.37 -48.37
N ARG A 509 21.90 41.22 -49.07
CA ARG A 509 23.32 41.49 -48.67
C ARG A 509 23.92 40.77 -47.41
N ALA A 510 25.00 39.97 -47.51
CA ALA A 510 26.43 40.26 -47.82
C ALA A 510 27.23 40.75 -46.57
N ALA A 511 28.50 40.43 -46.31
CA ALA A 511 29.52 39.54 -46.93
C ALA A 511 30.62 39.19 -45.88
N GLY A 512 31.58 38.29 -46.18
CA GLY A 512 32.81 38.13 -45.36
C GLY A 512 33.48 36.75 -45.43
N GLN A 513 34.59 36.64 -46.17
CA GLN A 513 35.55 35.52 -46.28
C GLN A 513 36.96 36.06 -45.91
N PRO A 514 38.06 35.29 -45.95
CA PRO A 514 38.29 33.85 -45.68
C PRO A 514 39.56 33.61 -44.80
N GLY A 515 39.97 32.35 -44.60
CA GLY A 515 41.32 31.98 -44.12
C GLY A 515 41.56 30.47 -44.26
N ALA A 516 42.69 30.05 -44.86
CA ALA A 516 42.95 28.66 -45.23
C ALA A 516 44.44 28.26 -45.06
N GLN A 517 44.69 26.93 -45.00
CA GLN A 517 45.92 26.14 -45.28
C GLN A 517 46.19 25.06 -44.20
N ALA A 518 46.98 24.01 -44.44
CA ALA A 518 46.84 22.89 -45.40
C ALA A 518 48.06 21.91 -45.35
N GLY A 519 47.80 20.59 -45.40
CA GLY A 519 48.81 19.53 -45.64
C GLY A 519 49.57 19.02 -44.40
N ARG A 520 50.24 17.85 -44.37
CA ARG A 520 50.44 16.67 -45.27
C ARG A 520 50.97 15.49 -44.37
N ARG A 521 51.18 14.21 -44.74
CA ARG A 521 51.28 13.46 -46.02
C ARG A 521 50.87 11.96 -45.80
N HIS A 522 51.31 11.05 -46.68
CA HIS A 522 51.17 9.58 -46.73
C HIS A 522 52.58 8.90 -46.60
N PRO A 523 52.86 7.56 -46.75
CA PRO A 523 52.15 6.43 -47.45
C PRO A 523 52.21 5.02 -46.74
N GLY A 524 51.78 3.86 -47.29
CA GLY A 524 51.07 3.48 -48.54
C GLY A 524 51.01 1.95 -48.83
N ALA A 525 50.68 1.57 -50.09
CA ALA A 525 50.81 0.25 -50.80
C ALA A 525 49.99 -1.00 -50.29
N ALA A 526 49.04 -1.56 -51.07
CA ALA A 526 49.15 -2.66 -52.09
C ALA A 526 48.70 -4.06 -51.53
N ARG A 527 48.16 -5.08 -52.25
CA ARG A 527 47.84 -5.32 -53.68
C ARG A 527 46.82 -6.50 -53.87
N GLN A 528 45.88 -6.36 -54.83
CA GLN A 528 45.30 -7.33 -55.82
C GLN A 528 44.69 -8.76 -55.53
N ALA A 529 43.73 -9.09 -56.44
CA ALA A 529 43.21 -10.39 -56.94
C ALA A 529 42.23 -11.23 -56.05
N GLY A 530 41.23 -11.95 -56.58
CA GLY A 530 40.69 -12.04 -57.96
C GLY A 530 39.63 -13.17 -58.16
N LEU A 531 38.89 -13.11 -59.29
CA LEU A 531 38.03 -14.12 -59.97
C LEU A 531 36.54 -14.17 -59.51
N SER A 532 35.47 -13.96 -60.33
CA SER A 532 35.00 -14.39 -61.69
C SER A 532 33.76 -15.31 -61.53
N ARG A 533 32.54 -14.85 -61.90
CA ARG A 533 31.64 -15.26 -63.03
C ARG A 533 31.08 -16.72 -62.97
N HIS A 534 29.89 -17.11 -63.45
CA HIS A 534 29.08 -16.77 -64.65
C HIS A 534 27.56 -17.09 -64.45
N GLU A 535 26.68 -16.58 -65.37
CA GLU A 535 25.30 -17.06 -65.79
C GLU A 535 24.18 -17.34 -64.74
N GLY A 536 22.86 -17.16 -64.96
CA GLY A 536 21.97 -17.09 -66.16
C GLY A 536 21.21 -18.43 -66.36
N PRO A 537 19.95 -18.56 -66.90
CA PRO A 537 18.86 -17.61 -67.29
C PRO A 537 17.49 -17.93 -66.56
N GLU A 538 16.43 -17.09 -66.43
CA GLU A 538 15.27 -16.75 -67.34
C GLU A 538 14.00 -17.65 -67.25
N LEU A 539 12.81 -17.12 -67.64
CA LEU A 539 11.47 -17.75 -67.85
C LEU A 539 10.66 -18.25 -66.60
N GLU A 540 9.32 -18.39 -66.60
CA GLU A 540 8.22 -17.51 -67.10
C GLU A 540 6.84 -17.91 -66.48
N ARG A 541 5.86 -16.99 -66.53
CA ARG A 541 4.36 -17.13 -66.48
C ARG A 541 3.65 -18.28 -65.72
N GLY A 542 2.61 -17.90 -64.97
CA GLY A 542 1.49 -18.80 -64.62
C GLY A 542 0.29 -18.12 -63.94
N ARG A 543 -0.75 -17.74 -64.69
CA ARG A 543 -2.06 -17.29 -64.13
C ARG A 543 -3.03 -18.46 -64.00
N ARG A 544 -3.87 -18.46 -62.95
CA ARG A 544 -5.33 -18.71 -63.05
C ARG A 544 -6.06 -18.35 -61.75
N ALA A 545 -7.36 -18.17 -61.84
CA ALA A 545 -8.25 -17.76 -60.75
C ALA A 545 -9.51 -18.63 -60.75
N ASP A 546 -10.16 -18.77 -59.59
CA ASP A 546 -11.61 -19.07 -59.44
C ASP A 546 -12.01 -18.76 -57.97
N ARG A 547 -13.00 -17.89 -57.72
CA ARG A 547 -14.46 -18.10 -57.55
C ARG A 547 -14.90 -18.57 -56.14
N HIS A 548 -15.45 -17.61 -55.38
CA HIS A 548 -16.68 -17.57 -54.55
C HIS A 548 -17.39 -18.87 -54.08
N PRO A 549 -18.09 -18.86 -52.91
CA PRO A 549 -19.11 -17.84 -52.57
C PRO A 549 -19.25 -17.34 -51.10
N ARG A 550 -20.10 -16.31 -50.93
CA ARG A 550 -20.72 -15.81 -49.68
C ARG A 550 -22.20 -16.22 -49.64
N VAL A 551 -22.85 -16.25 -48.45
CA VAL A 551 -24.31 -16.06 -48.14
C VAL A 551 -24.65 -16.68 -46.75
N PRO A 552 -25.63 -16.20 -45.93
CA PRO A 552 -26.23 -14.85 -45.79
C PRO A 552 -26.42 -14.37 -44.32
N LEU A 553 -27.02 -13.18 -44.15
CA LEU A 553 -27.72 -12.69 -42.94
C LEU A 553 -29.24 -13.00 -43.03
N PRO A 554 -29.97 -13.08 -41.90
CA PRO A 554 -31.42 -12.84 -41.86
C PRO A 554 -31.78 -11.46 -41.27
N GLY A 555 -32.89 -10.87 -41.71
CA GLY A 555 -33.37 -9.54 -41.31
C GLY A 555 -34.51 -9.55 -40.26
N ALA A 556 -34.92 -8.34 -39.86
CA ALA A 556 -36.07 -8.04 -38.98
C ALA A 556 -37.35 -7.73 -39.82
N PRO A 557 -38.47 -7.18 -39.28
CA PRO A 557 -38.95 -7.05 -37.89
C PRO A 557 -40.42 -7.53 -37.69
N GLN A 558 -40.93 -7.58 -36.45
CA GLN A 558 -42.38 -7.48 -36.18
C GLN A 558 -42.69 -6.57 -34.98
N ARG A 559 -43.84 -5.88 -35.05
CA ARG A 559 -44.36 -4.92 -34.06
C ARG A 559 -45.32 -5.63 -33.10
N LEU A 560 -45.42 -5.17 -31.83
CA LEU A 560 -46.66 -4.57 -31.29
C LEU A 560 -46.58 -4.16 -29.80
N CYS A 561 -47.46 -3.20 -29.46
CA CYS A 561 -47.96 -2.82 -28.13
C CYS A 561 -46.98 -2.31 -27.06
N ALA A 562 -47.00 -0.98 -26.89
CA ALA A 562 -46.55 -0.31 -25.68
C ALA A 562 -47.60 -0.44 -24.55
N ALA A 563 -47.13 -0.53 -23.30
CA ALA A 563 -47.92 -0.21 -22.11
C ALA A 563 -47.09 0.72 -21.20
N ARG A 564 -47.62 1.92 -20.94
CA ARG A 564 -47.01 2.89 -20.02
C ARG A 564 -47.38 2.53 -18.59
N LEU A 565 -46.42 2.60 -17.67
CA LEU A 565 -46.70 2.77 -16.24
C LEU A 565 -46.02 4.05 -15.73
N ARG A 566 -46.83 5.00 -15.25
CA ARG A 566 -46.41 6.12 -14.40
C ARG A 566 -46.84 5.84 -12.96
N PRO A 567 -46.15 6.40 -11.95
CA PRO A 567 -46.37 6.04 -10.56
C PRO A 567 -47.59 6.74 -9.95
N ALA A 568 -48.20 6.11 -8.94
CA ALA A 568 -49.21 6.72 -8.08
C ALA A 568 -48.69 6.82 -6.65
N VAL A 569 -48.62 8.06 -6.15
CA VAL A 569 -48.39 8.39 -4.74
C VAL A 569 -49.75 8.58 -4.06
N ARG A 570 -49.99 7.95 -2.90
CA ARG A 570 -50.74 8.56 -1.78
C ARG A 570 -50.60 7.76 -0.49
N ALA A 571 -50.95 8.42 0.62
CA ALA A 571 -50.48 8.09 1.97
C ALA A 571 -51.62 7.80 2.96
N ALA A 572 -51.21 7.28 4.12
CA ALA A 572 -51.84 7.38 5.44
C ALA A 572 -53.21 6.68 5.68
N GLY A 573 -53.23 5.85 6.73
CA GLY A 573 -54.44 5.28 7.31
C GLY A 573 -54.16 4.55 8.63
N ARG A 574 -54.22 5.27 9.77
CA ARG A 574 -54.15 4.65 11.10
C ARG A 574 -55.42 3.83 11.37
N LYS A 575 -55.30 2.66 12.00
CA LYS A 575 -56.22 2.22 13.07
C LYS A 575 -55.52 1.23 14.01
N ARG A 576 -55.78 1.40 15.31
CA ARG A 576 -55.40 0.45 16.39
C ARG A 576 -56.52 -0.57 16.54
N HIS A 577 -56.23 -1.76 17.06
CA HIS A 577 -56.96 -2.35 18.20
C HIS A 577 -56.13 -3.47 18.85
N ARG A 578 -56.40 -3.73 20.14
CA ARG A 578 -55.77 -4.77 20.97
C ARG A 578 -56.66 -6.02 21.01
N HIS A 579 -56.06 -7.15 21.42
CA HIS A 579 -56.53 -8.27 22.27
C HIS A 579 -55.76 -9.53 21.82
N ALA A 580 -54.91 -10.15 22.65
CA ALA A 580 -55.23 -11.09 23.75
C ALA A 580 -56.02 -12.31 23.25
N ALA A 581 -55.77 -13.57 23.62
CA ALA A 581 -54.73 -14.33 24.34
C ALA A 581 -55.30 -15.78 24.48
N ALA A 582 -54.48 -16.79 24.82
CA ALA A 582 -54.89 -18.17 25.17
C ALA A 582 -55.55 -19.03 24.04
N ALA A 583 -55.59 -20.37 24.08
CA ALA A 583 -54.77 -21.40 24.74
C ALA A 583 -55.13 -22.80 24.16
N ALA A 584 -54.57 -23.87 24.77
CA ALA A 584 -54.78 -25.31 24.54
C ALA A 584 -54.13 -25.91 23.27
N ARG A 585 -53.53 -27.10 23.21
CA ARG A 585 -53.16 -28.25 24.09
C ARG A 585 -53.64 -29.57 23.45
N HIS A 586 -52.70 -30.52 23.36
CA HIS A 586 -52.85 -31.98 23.22
C HIS A 586 -53.37 -32.62 21.92
N GLY A 587 -52.57 -33.58 21.44
CA GLY A 587 -52.91 -34.66 20.51
C GLY A 587 -51.74 -35.65 20.44
N GLN A 588 -51.83 -36.79 21.12
CA GLN A 588 -50.82 -37.87 21.09
C GLN A 588 -51.15 -38.92 20.00
N GLY A 589 -50.14 -39.67 19.54
CA GLY A 589 -50.32 -40.86 18.69
C GLY A 589 -49.12 -41.13 17.77
N LEU A 590 -48.03 -41.75 18.24
CA LEU A 590 -47.77 -43.20 18.16
C LEU A 590 -47.90 -43.83 16.76
N ARG A 591 -46.75 -44.14 16.11
CA ARG A 591 -46.26 -45.53 15.87
C ARG A 591 -44.97 -45.58 15.04
N HIS A 592 -43.96 -46.29 15.54
CA HIS A 592 -42.89 -46.91 14.73
C HIS A 592 -43.38 -48.25 14.14
N PRO A 593 -42.67 -48.82 13.13
CA PRO A 593 -41.85 -49.99 13.47
C PRO A 593 -40.52 -50.17 12.69
N ARG A 594 -39.53 -50.72 13.43
CA ARG A 594 -38.52 -51.74 13.03
C ARG A 594 -37.46 -51.44 11.95
N ALA A 595 -36.20 -51.48 12.40
CA ALA A 595 -35.08 -52.11 11.68
C ALA A 595 -34.96 -53.60 12.11
N PRO A 596 -34.16 -54.42 11.41
CA PRO A 596 -33.02 -55.08 12.08
C PRO A 596 -31.77 -55.26 11.19
N GLY A 597 -30.61 -55.49 11.83
CA GLY A 597 -29.37 -55.87 11.13
C GLY A 597 -28.09 -55.65 11.94
N ARG A 598 -27.72 -56.60 12.80
CA ARG A 598 -26.39 -56.68 13.44
C ARG A 598 -25.63 -57.88 12.91
N CYS A 599 -24.35 -57.72 12.64
CA CYS A 599 -23.35 -58.79 12.76
C CYS A 599 -22.12 -58.24 13.50
N GLY A 600 -21.48 -59.09 14.29
CA GLY A 600 -20.20 -58.78 14.92
C GLY A 600 -19.59 -60.03 15.54
N HIS A 601 -18.27 -60.10 15.59
CA HIS A 601 -17.54 -61.08 16.39
C HIS A 601 -16.22 -60.47 16.92
N ARG A 602 -15.91 -60.84 18.16
CA ARG A 602 -14.64 -60.70 18.90
C ARG A 602 -14.17 -62.14 19.23
N PRO A 603 -13.07 -62.34 19.99
CA PRO A 603 -11.68 -61.85 19.82
C PRO A 603 -10.69 -63.04 19.92
N HIS A 604 -9.37 -62.81 19.94
CA HIS A 604 -8.46 -63.66 20.74
C HIS A 604 -7.20 -62.89 21.16
N ALA A 605 -6.63 -63.26 22.30
CA ALA A 605 -5.43 -62.67 22.91
C ALA A 605 -4.39 -63.76 23.19
N ARG A 606 -3.10 -63.39 23.31
CA ARG A 606 -2.19 -63.78 24.44
C ARG A 606 -0.72 -63.33 24.28
N ARG A 607 -0.18 -62.82 25.41
CA ARG A 607 1.16 -63.07 26.01
C ARG A 607 2.48 -62.49 25.41
N HIS A 608 3.12 -61.67 26.26
CA HIS A 608 4.59 -61.50 26.47
C HIS A 608 5.31 -62.84 26.80
N PRO A 609 6.68 -62.98 26.83
CA PRO A 609 7.66 -61.98 27.31
C PRO A 609 9.13 -61.94 26.77
N GLN A 610 9.87 -60.91 27.23
CA GLN A 610 11.30 -60.84 27.64
C GLN A 610 12.55 -61.11 26.73
N ARG A 611 13.49 -60.15 26.86
CA ARG A 611 14.98 -60.23 27.05
C ARG A 611 15.98 -60.50 25.89
N GLY A 612 17.04 -59.66 25.88
CA GLY A 612 18.39 -59.89 25.32
C GLY A 612 18.60 -59.48 23.85
N GLY A 613 19.74 -58.91 23.41
CA GLY A 613 20.89 -58.35 24.14
C GLY A 613 22.14 -58.12 23.23
N ALA A 614 22.89 -57.03 23.48
CA ALA A 614 24.31 -56.76 23.16
C ALA A 614 24.87 -56.73 21.69
N GLY A 615 25.94 -55.92 21.48
CA GLY A 615 26.81 -55.91 20.28
C GLY A 615 26.91 -54.56 19.53
N THR A 616 27.51 -53.45 20.02
CA THR A 616 28.93 -53.06 20.30
C THR A 616 29.89 -52.85 19.12
N ALA A 617 30.74 -51.81 19.27
CA ALA A 617 31.92 -51.36 18.48
C ALA A 617 31.68 -50.34 17.32
N GLY A 618 32.44 -49.24 17.19
CA GLY A 618 33.50 -48.74 18.10
C GLY A 618 34.12 -47.37 17.72
N HIS A 619 34.85 -46.78 18.70
CA HIS A 619 35.80 -45.64 18.72
C HIS A 619 35.37 -44.27 18.14
N GLN A 620 35.51 -43.10 18.80
CA GLN A 620 36.45 -42.49 19.79
C GLN A 620 37.79 -41.95 19.25
N HIS A 621 37.94 -40.61 19.31
CA HIS A 621 39.04 -39.81 19.92
C HIS A 621 38.65 -38.31 19.75
N GLY A 622 38.81 -37.36 20.68
CA GLY A 622 39.14 -37.42 22.11
C GLY A 622 40.43 -36.69 22.51
N VAL A 623 40.35 -35.42 22.96
CA VAL A 623 41.37 -34.74 23.82
C VAL A 623 40.66 -33.79 24.80
N GLN A 624 41.20 -33.63 26.02
CA GLN A 624 40.57 -32.98 27.18
C GLN A 624 41.57 -32.04 27.93
N LEU A 625 41.03 -31.21 28.83
CA LEU A 625 41.68 -30.14 29.63
C LEU A 625 42.69 -30.58 30.72
N ARG A 626 43.59 -29.65 31.11
CA ARG A 626 44.13 -29.30 32.48
C ARG A 626 45.24 -28.22 32.33
N GLY A 627 45.56 -27.30 33.25
CA GLY A 627 44.95 -26.85 34.52
C GLY A 627 45.98 -26.54 35.65
N HIS A 628 45.98 -25.33 36.26
CA HIS A 628 46.42 -24.93 37.64
C HIS A 628 46.57 -23.38 37.76
N ALA A 629 45.88 -22.65 38.68
CA ALA A 629 46.14 -22.33 40.11
C ALA A 629 46.95 -21.01 40.34
N GLY A 630 46.75 -20.13 41.34
CA GLY A 630 45.66 -19.91 42.32
C GLY A 630 46.14 -19.33 43.69
N HIS A 631 45.54 -18.25 44.23
CA HIS A 631 45.59 -17.88 45.68
C HIS A 631 44.59 -16.77 46.15
N ARG A 632 43.81 -17.07 47.21
CA ARG A 632 43.39 -16.33 48.47
C ARG A 632 43.44 -14.78 48.51
N GLY A 633 42.55 -13.98 49.13
CA GLY A 633 41.35 -14.05 50.03
C GLY A 633 41.24 -12.69 50.84
N PRO A 634 40.36 -12.41 51.86
CA PRO A 634 38.99 -12.87 52.22
C PRO A 634 37.97 -11.75 52.76
N VAL A 635 36.66 -12.09 52.88
CA VAL A 635 35.64 -11.77 53.96
C VAL A 635 35.18 -10.30 54.36
N GLN A 636 33.94 -9.93 53.95
CA GLN A 636 32.71 -9.53 54.73
C GLN A 636 32.59 -8.17 55.58
N PRO A 637 31.45 -7.78 56.24
CA PRO A 637 30.48 -6.74 55.75
C PRO A 637 30.04 -5.59 56.76
N HIS A 638 28.83 -5.01 56.58
CA HIS A 638 28.14 -3.84 57.24
C HIS A 638 28.33 -2.48 56.50
N GLY A 639 27.45 -1.46 56.55
CA GLY A 639 26.10 -1.28 57.12
C GLY A 639 25.72 0.24 57.23
N GLN A 640 24.41 0.57 57.30
CA GLN A 640 23.79 1.93 57.46
C GLN A 640 23.85 2.90 56.24
N LEU A 641 22.96 3.86 55.92
CA LEU A 641 21.67 4.48 56.35
C LEU A 641 21.77 6.02 56.54
N HIS A 642 20.64 6.71 56.27
CA HIS A 642 20.36 8.18 56.40
C HIS A 642 20.88 9.09 55.26
N SER A 643 20.18 10.17 54.87
CA SER A 643 18.93 10.78 55.39
C SER A 643 18.16 11.63 54.34
N LEU A 644 16.83 11.69 54.51
CA LEU A 644 15.95 12.80 54.10
C LEU A 644 15.38 13.45 55.39
N PRO A 645 15.09 14.76 55.42
CA PRO A 645 14.33 15.38 56.52
C PRO A 645 12.81 15.25 56.34
N GLN A 646 12.07 15.36 57.44
CA GLN A 646 10.64 15.06 57.61
C GLN A 646 9.77 16.33 57.70
N ASP A 647 8.45 16.20 57.47
CA ASP A 647 7.35 16.55 58.41
C ASP A 647 5.99 16.79 57.69
N ALA A 648 4.79 16.47 58.22
CA ALA A 648 4.41 15.62 59.35
C ALA A 648 2.87 15.33 59.37
N ARG A 649 2.44 14.34 60.20
CA ARG A 649 1.07 14.05 60.74
C ARG A 649 -0.01 13.54 59.74
N GLY A 650 -0.83 12.52 60.04
CA GLY A 650 -0.87 11.56 61.17
C GLY A 650 -2.18 10.73 61.22
N ALA A 651 -2.14 9.53 61.84
CA ALA A 651 -3.23 8.69 62.45
C ALA A 651 -4.65 8.58 61.78
N ALA A 652 -5.43 7.49 61.80
CA ALA A 652 -5.36 6.07 62.20
C ALA A 652 -6.68 5.37 61.71
N GLY A 653 -6.92 4.05 61.75
CA GLY A 653 -6.08 2.88 62.05
C GLY A 653 -6.85 1.70 62.67
N GLY A 654 -7.14 0.63 61.91
CA GLY A 654 -7.55 -0.70 62.41
C GLY A 654 -8.97 -1.20 62.12
N ARG A 655 -9.12 -2.14 61.17
CA ARG A 655 -9.31 -3.58 61.43
C ARG A 655 -9.05 -4.40 60.18
#